data_AF-A0A7U9NH52-F1
#
_entry.id   AF-A0A7U9NH52-F1
#
_cell.length_a   1.000
_cell.length_b   1.000
_cell.length_c   1.000
_cell.angle_alpha   90.00
_cell.angle_beta   90.00
_cell.angle_gamma   90.00
#
_symmetry.space_group_name_H-M   'P 1'
#
loop_
_entity.id
_entity.type
_entity.pdbx_description
1 polymer ?
#
loop_
_entity_poly.entity_id
_entity_poly.type
_entity_poly.pdbx_seq_one_letter_code
_entity_poly.pdbx_strand_id
1 'polypeptide(L)'
;MELEKAIEKVLDGYAVLFAGAGFSYGAKNKNKEVPTAKKLKTDLLEDMGMDKSLEHGLEMVANVYKKKKSATDLVAKLKEHYNILSVAEHHKKIMSLKWKRVYTTNYDQVIEISSKENTNSYIRDAVILSDDFEATNKNSICVHINGYIERLNEDKLDNEFKLTDKSYSCDTLVGNPWFEFMVNDFEAASAIVIVGYSMQFDIDIKRLLSSPEISRKVIFIDAPGIDEISKELLESYGSCYPIGIEEFSKKIELQEKNYVPSLTFSYKSFRYTFHDTLTSIAPTYEEIVQFYTEGKECEKLFAKDSGGDYKYLLNRKAMNYFMRAYRNDKVFIAISNLGNGKSTFLHLVEKELRKENVKVYSYVHRYDLIDQEIELICNETQKCVVIIDNYPGHMDILNKFAQYGHRNITFLLSARNGVNLMFCKQLERALHIEIEDIRPLYLNQLTDTEIENLAGILENNSLLTDSIFEGKDSDSLIEFIRTDCKANFSNLLLRLFESSNIKKKLNKLYTDLLNTEKIKVKEVVIFSLLKNISNYDLSFHEILDLFNADYISIKSNDIEFISEIFEQDGDYGINVRSSIISMSLVKNIIKIEDIINTMKKAFLAADKKSGRIYLELQKSMVSHSQFMYLTNTSDERERFVLIEEFYDNIRNTKFSKHNPFYWEQFASAYIDMKKFDLVKKCIDTALVEAKRIPHFVPFQVRTVQGRYYVEKCYEDVLKGRCSGGEAIKSITDATEAILQFYNHPENNLFYVFKVVRRFPNIYKMICDSLDKRELSIYIEKGSIMNKHMEEYLTKSTDTQYSAKVKSWREKLVETLEDAKIRIKVNGR
;
A
#
# COMPACT_ATOMS: atom_id res chain seq x y z
N MET A 1 -19.91 15.55 7.32
CA MET A 1 -21.16 14.84 6.94
C MET A 1 -22.33 15.47 7.68
N GLU A 2 -23.53 15.54 7.10
CA GLU A 2 -24.74 16.02 7.80
C GLU A 2 -25.24 14.99 8.83
N LEU A 3 -25.76 15.47 9.98
CA LEU A 3 -26.20 14.63 11.09
C LEU A 3 -27.30 13.64 10.69
N GLU A 4 -28.28 14.08 9.90
CA GLU A 4 -29.40 13.25 9.46
C GLU A 4 -28.92 12.05 8.62
N LYS A 5 -28.02 12.29 7.66
CA LYS A 5 -27.40 11.22 6.85
C LYS A 5 -26.60 10.25 7.70
N ALA A 6 -25.91 10.75 8.72
CA ALA A 6 -25.16 9.89 9.62
C ALA A 6 -26.08 8.97 10.43
N ILE A 7 -27.21 9.49 10.90
CA ILE A 7 -28.23 8.69 11.59
C ILE A 7 -28.78 7.60 10.66
N GLU A 8 -29.06 7.90 9.39
CA GLU A 8 -29.45 6.88 8.40
C GLU A 8 -28.38 5.77 8.30
N LYS A 9 -27.09 6.14 8.27
CA LYS A 9 -25.98 5.17 8.27
C LYS A 9 -25.86 4.35 9.55
N VAL A 10 -26.25 4.91 10.69
CA VAL A 10 -26.35 4.17 11.96
C VAL A 10 -27.49 3.15 11.90
N LEU A 11 -28.63 3.53 11.32
CA LEU A 11 -29.79 2.64 11.15
C LEU A 11 -29.50 1.51 10.14
N ASP A 12 -28.72 1.77 9.08
CA ASP A 12 -28.22 0.75 8.13
C ASP A 12 -27.32 -0.30 8.83
N GLY A 13 -26.71 0.07 9.95
CA GLY A 13 -25.88 -0.78 10.80
C GLY A 13 -24.40 -0.89 10.43
N TYR A 14 -23.92 0.04 9.58
CA TYR A 14 -22.52 0.10 9.15
C TYR A 14 -21.73 1.24 9.81
N ALA A 15 -22.31 1.89 10.83
CA ALA A 15 -21.66 2.96 11.59
C ALA A 15 -20.90 2.42 12.82
N VAL A 16 -19.86 3.15 13.21
CA VAL A 16 -19.08 2.90 14.43
C VAL A 16 -19.40 3.95 15.48
N LEU A 17 -19.58 3.52 16.73
CA LEU A 17 -19.73 4.41 17.89
C LEU A 17 -18.41 4.48 18.65
N PHE A 18 -17.93 5.70 18.92
CA PHE A 18 -16.80 5.96 19.80
C PHE A 18 -17.27 6.81 20.99
N ALA A 19 -17.32 6.20 22.17
CA ALA A 19 -17.85 6.84 23.39
C ALA A 19 -16.72 7.36 24.28
N GLY A 20 -16.71 8.66 24.53
CA GLY A 20 -15.88 9.29 25.56
C GLY A 20 -16.67 9.59 26.84
N ALA A 21 -16.08 10.34 27.76
CA ALA A 21 -16.63 10.57 29.09
C ALA A 21 -18.03 11.21 29.08
N GLY A 22 -18.34 12.02 28.06
CA GLY A 22 -19.68 12.61 27.92
C GLY A 22 -20.77 11.59 27.57
N PHE A 23 -20.43 10.39 27.09
CA PHE A 23 -21.41 9.32 26.89
C PHE A 23 -22.01 8.83 28.22
N SER A 24 -21.26 8.90 29.32
CA SER A 24 -21.73 8.48 30.65
C SER A 24 -22.63 9.51 31.34
N TYR A 25 -22.95 10.62 30.68
CA TYR A 25 -23.82 11.66 31.22
C TYR A 25 -25.25 11.14 31.49
N GLY A 26 -25.73 11.36 32.71
CA GLY A 26 -27.03 10.87 33.17
C GLY A 26 -27.02 9.44 33.74
N ALA A 27 -25.89 8.72 33.67
CA ALA A 27 -25.72 7.47 34.40
C ALA A 27 -25.50 7.71 35.90
N LYS A 28 -25.94 6.75 36.73
CA LYS A 28 -25.86 6.87 38.19
C LYS A 28 -24.99 5.75 38.77
N ASN A 29 -24.09 6.11 39.67
CA ASN A 29 -23.31 5.23 40.53
C ASN A 29 -23.81 5.35 41.99
N LYS A 30 -23.04 4.84 42.96
CA LYS A 30 -23.33 4.99 44.40
C LYS A 30 -23.44 6.46 44.85
N ASN A 31 -22.70 7.35 44.21
CA ASN A 31 -22.65 8.78 44.47
C ASN A 31 -23.65 9.58 43.63
N LYS A 32 -24.66 8.91 43.04
CA LYS A 32 -25.74 9.43 42.17
C LYS A 32 -25.31 9.92 40.79
N GLU A 33 -24.03 10.17 40.55
CA GLU A 33 -23.49 10.67 39.28
C GLU A 33 -22.10 10.09 39.00
N VAL A 34 -21.85 9.67 37.77
CA VAL A 34 -20.52 9.27 37.30
C VAL A 34 -19.63 10.51 37.19
N PRO A 35 -18.48 10.58 37.87
CA PRO A 35 -17.65 11.78 37.86
C PRO A 35 -16.88 11.93 36.55
N THR A 36 -16.68 13.19 36.14
CA THR A 36 -15.67 13.53 35.13
C THR A 36 -14.26 13.38 35.70
N ALA A 37 -13.24 13.32 34.83
CA ALA A 37 -11.84 13.28 35.26
C ALA A 37 -11.46 14.45 36.20
N LYS A 38 -12.04 15.65 35.97
CA LYS A 38 -11.85 16.82 36.84
C LYS A 38 -12.44 16.59 38.24
N LYS A 39 -13.67 16.04 38.32
CA LYS A 39 -14.34 15.75 39.59
C LYS A 39 -13.60 14.65 40.36
N LEU A 40 -13.19 13.58 39.68
CA LEU A 40 -12.37 12.52 40.27
C LEU A 40 -11.05 13.08 40.86
N LYS A 41 -10.36 13.96 40.13
CA LYS A 41 -9.15 14.63 40.65
C LYS A 41 -9.44 15.34 41.97
N THR A 42 -10.50 16.13 42.02
CA THR A 42 -10.91 16.88 43.21
C THR A 42 -11.23 15.95 44.38
N ASP A 43 -11.95 14.86 44.12
CA ASP A 43 -12.33 13.87 45.15
C ASP A 43 -11.08 13.15 45.71
N LEU A 44 -10.10 12.81 44.86
CA LEU A 44 -8.83 12.21 45.30
C LEU A 44 -7.99 13.19 46.14
N LEU A 45 -7.94 14.47 45.77
CA LEU A 45 -7.23 15.50 46.55
C LEU A 45 -7.88 15.71 47.93
N GLU A 46 -9.21 15.75 47.97
CA GLU A 46 -9.97 15.88 49.21
C GLU A 46 -9.74 14.71 50.16
N ASP A 47 -9.78 13.47 49.65
CA ASP A 47 -9.54 12.27 50.45
C ASP A 47 -8.10 12.19 51.01
N MET A 48 -7.14 12.82 50.32
CA MET A 48 -5.77 13.01 50.80
C MET A 48 -5.61 14.21 51.77
N GLY A 49 -6.66 14.99 52.02
CA GLY A 49 -6.60 16.22 52.82
C GLY A 49 -5.79 17.35 52.17
N MET A 50 -5.73 17.38 50.83
CA MET A 50 -4.98 18.37 50.05
C MET A 50 -5.91 19.43 49.45
N ASP A 51 -5.34 20.56 49.05
CA ASP A 51 -6.10 21.65 48.44
C ASP A 51 -6.67 21.22 47.07
N LYS A 52 -7.98 21.41 46.90
CA LYS A 52 -8.74 21.14 45.67
C LYS A 52 -8.34 22.06 44.52
N SER A 53 -7.74 23.22 44.83
CA SER A 53 -7.31 24.22 43.85
C SER A 53 -6.03 23.83 43.08
N LEU A 54 -5.34 22.75 43.50
CA LEU A 54 -4.09 22.32 42.88
C LEU A 54 -4.27 21.99 41.39
N GLU A 55 -3.51 22.69 40.55
CA GLU A 55 -3.51 22.56 39.08
C GLU A 55 -2.62 21.43 38.56
N HIS A 56 -2.61 20.28 39.25
CA HIS A 56 -1.94 19.08 38.76
C HIS A 56 -2.88 18.22 37.90
N GLY A 57 -2.33 17.48 36.94
CA GLY A 57 -3.06 16.50 36.15
C GLY A 57 -3.56 15.33 37.00
N LEU A 58 -4.65 14.69 36.58
CA LEU A 58 -5.21 13.52 37.27
C LEU A 58 -4.18 12.39 37.41
N GLU A 59 -3.31 12.21 36.42
CA GLU A 59 -2.26 11.19 36.41
C GLU A 59 -1.27 11.34 37.57
N MET A 60 -0.78 12.56 37.77
CA MET A 60 0.12 12.90 38.87
C MET A 60 -0.58 12.76 40.23
N VAL A 61 -1.84 13.20 40.32
CA VAL A 61 -2.65 13.09 41.53
C VAL A 61 -2.89 11.62 41.89
N ALA A 62 -3.21 10.76 40.92
CA ALA A 62 -3.38 9.33 41.12
C ALA A 62 -2.07 8.66 41.58
N ASN A 63 -0.93 9.05 41.01
CA ASN A 63 0.39 8.58 41.45
C ASN A 63 0.73 8.98 42.89
N VAL A 64 0.40 10.21 43.28
CA VAL A 64 0.57 10.69 44.67
C VAL A 64 -0.38 9.96 45.61
N TYR A 65 -1.63 9.73 45.19
CA TYR A 65 -2.62 9.00 45.96
C TYR A 65 -2.15 7.58 46.27
N LYS A 66 -1.65 6.87 45.24
CA LYS A 66 -1.08 5.52 45.39
C LYS A 66 0.07 5.47 46.41
N LYS A 67 0.89 6.53 46.48
CA LYS A 67 2.02 6.64 47.43
C LYS A 67 1.60 7.03 48.84
N LYS A 68 0.57 7.89 48.99
CA LYS A 68 0.11 8.39 50.31
C LYS A 68 -0.88 7.46 51.01
N LYS A 69 -1.72 6.78 50.24
CA LYS A 69 -2.75 5.85 50.74
C LYS A 69 -2.31 4.43 50.42
N SER A 70 -2.79 3.85 49.32
CA SER A 70 -2.30 2.59 48.76
C SER A 70 -2.86 2.40 47.34
N ALA A 71 -2.39 1.38 46.63
CA ALA A 71 -2.98 0.95 45.36
C ALA A 71 -4.40 0.39 45.56
N THR A 72 -4.61 -0.37 46.63
CA THR A 72 -5.90 -0.95 47.02
C THR A 72 -6.96 0.13 47.24
N ASP A 73 -6.61 1.20 47.96
CA ASP A 73 -7.51 2.32 48.23
C ASP A 73 -7.91 3.04 46.94
N LEU A 74 -6.96 3.23 46.02
CA LEU A 74 -7.23 3.85 44.72
C LEU A 74 -8.18 2.99 43.89
N VAL A 75 -7.96 1.67 43.83
CA VAL A 75 -8.86 0.74 43.14
C VAL A 75 -10.25 0.76 43.77
N ALA A 76 -10.35 0.77 45.10
CA ALA A 76 -11.63 0.87 45.80
C ALA A 76 -12.37 2.16 45.44
N LYS A 77 -11.67 3.30 45.42
CA LYS A 77 -12.24 4.58 45.00
C LYS A 77 -12.71 4.56 43.55
N LEU A 78 -11.89 4.07 42.62
CA LEU A 78 -12.29 3.96 41.21
C LEU A 78 -13.54 3.10 41.05
N LYS A 79 -13.63 1.97 41.76
CA LYS A 79 -14.81 1.10 41.76
C LYS A 79 -16.03 1.77 42.39
N GLU A 80 -15.86 2.63 43.38
CA GLU A 80 -16.96 3.42 43.94
C GLU A 80 -17.54 4.40 42.92
N HIS A 81 -16.66 5.04 42.13
CA HIS A 81 -17.03 6.09 41.18
C HIS A 81 -17.50 5.55 39.81
N TYR A 82 -16.96 4.44 39.31
CA TYR A 82 -17.22 3.99 37.94
C TYR A 82 -18.06 2.71 37.83
N ASN A 83 -18.38 2.02 38.94
CA ASN A 83 -19.42 0.99 38.90
C ASN A 83 -20.80 1.64 38.80
N ILE A 84 -21.54 1.23 37.77
CA ILE A 84 -22.82 1.82 37.41
C ILE A 84 -23.96 1.06 38.09
N LEU A 85 -24.91 1.80 38.65
CA LEU A 85 -26.14 1.26 39.26
C LEU A 85 -27.34 1.37 38.33
N SER A 86 -27.43 2.42 37.53
CA SER A 86 -28.52 2.60 36.57
C SER A 86 -28.11 3.48 35.40
N VAL A 87 -28.62 3.16 34.22
CA VAL A 87 -28.43 3.94 32.99
C VAL A 87 -29.69 4.73 32.64
N ALA A 88 -29.53 5.90 32.02
CA ALA A 88 -30.62 6.69 31.45
C ALA A 88 -31.21 6.10 30.16
N GLU A 89 -32.41 6.54 29.77
CA GLU A 89 -33.15 6.04 28.60
C GLU A 89 -32.43 6.33 27.27
N HIS A 90 -31.74 7.47 27.14
CA HIS A 90 -30.97 7.77 25.94
C HIS A 90 -29.85 6.75 25.69
N HIS A 91 -29.22 6.21 26.74
CA HIS A 91 -28.22 5.13 26.57
C HIS A 91 -28.88 3.88 26.00
N LYS A 92 -30.02 3.45 26.57
CA LYS A 92 -30.76 2.27 26.12
C LYS A 92 -31.19 2.40 24.67
N LYS A 93 -31.60 3.61 24.26
CA LYS A 93 -32.00 3.87 22.88
C LYS A 93 -30.82 3.81 21.94
N ILE A 94 -29.72 4.50 22.24
CA ILE A 94 -28.52 4.50 21.39
C ILE A 94 -27.93 3.09 21.27
N MET A 95 -27.90 2.32 22.36
CA MET A 95 -27.34 0.97 22.35
C MET A 95 -28.28 -0.09 21.74
N SER A 96 -29.56 0.22 21.57
CA SER A 96 -30.51 -0.64 20.84
C SER A 96 -30.20 -0.77 19.34
N LEU A 97 -29.45 0.20 18.80
CA LEU A 97 -29.10 0.24 17.38
C LEU A 97 -28.03 -0.80 17.04
N LYS A 98 -28.01 -1.22 15.77
CA LYS A 98 -27.04 -2.16 15.23
C LYS A 98 -25.73 -1.45 14.88
N TRP A 99 -24.89 -1.16 15.86
CA TRP A 99 -23.54 -0.64 15.58
C TRP A 99 -22.66 -1.71 14.92
N LYS A 100 -21.84 -1.33 13.93
CA LYS A 100 -20.76 -2.19 13.39
C LYS A 100 -19.82 -2.58 14.52
N ARG A 101 -19.41 -1.57 15.30
CA ARG A 101 -18.54 -1.70 16.46
C ARG A 101 -18.76 -0.56 17.44
N VAL A 102 -18.45 -0.82 18.71
CA VAL A 102 -18.41 0.19 19.75
C VAL A 102 -17.02 0.21 20.37
N TYR A 103 -16.43 1.40 20.43
CA TYR A 103 -15.18 1.68 21.11
C TYR A 103 -15.43 2.69 22.22
N THR A 104 -14.67 2.61 23.31
CA THR A 104 -14.77 3.61 24.38
C THR A 104 -13.44 3.86 25.07
N THR A 105 -13.26 5.10 25.52
CA THR A 105 -12.19 5.49 26.43
C THR A 105 -12.66 5.52 27.89
N ASN A 106 -13.92 5.16 28.15
CA ASN A 106 -14.49 5.13 29.49
C ASN A 106 -14.16 3.82 30.21
N TYR A 107 -14.06 3.91 31.53
CA TYR A 107 -13.85 2.75 32.40
C TYR A 107 -15.16 2.07 32.81
N ASP A 108 -16.26 2.82 32.80
CA ASP A 108 -17.55 2.41 33.33
C ASP A 108 -18.29 1.38 32.46
N GLN A 109 -19.39 0.85 32.99
CA GLN A 109 -20.18 -0.21 32.37
C GLN A 109 -21.43 0.31 31.63
N VAL A 110 -21.51 1.61 31.32
CA VAL A 110 -22.76 2.20 30.80
C VAL A 110 -23.19 1.53 29.51
N ILE A 111 -22.25 1.20 28.62
CA ILE A 111 -22.50 0.56 27.32
C ILE A 111 -23.01 -0.87 27.49
N GLU A 112 -22.38 -1.66 28.36
CA GLU A 112 -22.70 -3.07 28.58
C GLU A 112 -24.06 -3.20 29.27
N ILE A 113 -24.31 -2.38 30.30
CA ILE A 113 -25.58 -2.40 31.05
C ILE A 113 -26.72 -1.95 30.15
N SER A 114 -26.56 -0.83 29.43
CA SER A 114 -27.61 -0.36 28.50
C SER A 114 -27.88 -1.34 27.37
N SER A 115 -26.87 -2.10 26.92
CA SER A 115 -27.04 -3.17 25.93
C SER A 115 -27.81 -4.38 26.49
N LYS A 116 -27.70 -4.67 27.80
CA LYS A 116 -28.37 -5.81 28.47
C LYS A 116 -29.79 -5.50 28.94
N GLU A 117 -30.04 -4.27 29.41
CA GLU A 117 -31.35 -3.88 29.97
C GLU A 117 -32.47 -3.74 28.92
N ASN A 118 -32.12 -3.73 27.63
CA ASN A 118 -33.07 -3.59 26.54
C ASN A 118 -33.27 -4.94 25.82
N THR A 119 -34.48 -5.52 25.90
CA THR A 119 -34.80 -6.85 25.35
C THR A 119 -34.64 -6.97 23.83
N ASN A 120 -34.65 -5.86 23.10
CA ASN A 120 -34.45 -5.82 21.64
C ASN A 120 -33.04 -5.31 21.25
N SER A 121 -32.12 -5.21 22.20
CA SER A 121 -30.76 -4.69 21.98
C SER A 121 -29.75 -5.81 21.67
N TYR A 122 -28.68 -5.42 20.99
CA TYR A 122 -27.51 -6.26 20.76
C TYR A 122 -26.67 -6.31 22.04
N ILE A 123 -26.58 -7.49 22.66
CA ILE A 123 -25.73 -7.69 23.84
C ILE A 123 -24.28 -7.50 23.41
N ARG A 124 -23.52 -6.69 24.17
CA ARG A 124 -22.12 -6.41 23.91
C ARG A 124 -21.26 -6.84 25.08
N ASP A 125 -20.24 -7.63 24.79
CA ASP A 125 -19.23 -8.01 25.77
C ASP A 125 -18.09 -7.00 25.79
N ALA A 126 -17.59 -6.69 26.98
CA ALA A 126 -16.46 -5.79 27.18
C ALA A 126 -15.14 -6.51 26.86
N VAL A 127 -14.31 -5.86 26.04
CA VAL A 127 -12.98 -6.31 25.63
C VAL A 127 -11.98 -5.21 25.98
N ILE A 128 -10.80 -5.58 26.46
CA ILE A 128 -9.68 -4.65 26.71
C ILE A 128 -8.49 -4.96 25.80
N LEU A 129 -7.56 -4.02 25.67
CA LEU A 129 -6.41 -4.15 24.76
C LEU A 129 -5.46 -5.32 25.07
N SER A 130 -5.49 -5.86 26.29
CA SER A 130 -4.70 -7.03 26.70
C SER A 130 -5.39 -8.37 26.42
N ASP A 131 -6.65 -8.36 25.98
CA ASP A 131 -7.37 -9.60 25.64
C ASP A 131 -6.77 -10.26 24.40
N ASP A 132 -6.80 -11.59 24.39
CA ASP A 132 -6.33 -12.38 23.24
C ASP A 132 -7.20 -12.05 22.01
N PHE A 133 -6.58 -11.35 21.06
CA PHE A 133 -7.25 -10.92 19.85
C PHE A 133 -7.80 -12.12 19.06
N GLU A 134 -7.09 -13.23 18.95
CA GLU A 134 -7.52 -14.38 18.13
C GLU A 134 -8.65 -15.15 18.79
N ALA A 135 -8.55 -15.40 20.11
CA ALA A 135 -9.55 -16.18 20.85
C ALA A 135 -10.88 -15.44 21.07
N THR A 136 -10.87 -14.10 21.03
CA THR A 136 -12.06 -13.28 21.32
C THR A 136 -13.05 -13.29 20.15
N ASN A 137 -14.36 -13.40 20.43
CA ASN A 137 -15.38 -13.22 19.42
C ASN A 137 -15.50 -11.74 19.04
N LYS A 138 -15.38 -11.42 17.75
CA LYS A 138 -15.48 -10.05 17.24
C LYS A 138 -16.90 -9.69 16.81
N ASN A 139 -17.91 -10.43 17.21
CA ASN A 139 -19.30 -10.05 17.00
C ASN A 139 -19.86 -9.41 18.26
N SER A 140 -20.45 -8.22 18.11
CA SER A 140 -21.12 -7.51 19.21
C SER A 140 -20.23 -7.34 20.45
N ILE A 141 -19.17 -6.56 20.35
CA ILE A 141 -18.28 -6.23 21.48
C ILE A 141 -18.17 -4.71 21.67
N CYS A 142 -17.82 -4.30 22.89
CA CYS A 142 -17.31 -2.97 23.19
C CYS A 142 -15.82 -3.07 23.56
N VAL A 143 -14.96 -2.36 22.81
CA VAL A 143 -13.51 -2.32 23.10
C VAL A 143 -13.20 -1.11 23.97
N HIS A 144 -12.79 -1.37 25.21
CA HIS A 144 -12.34 -0.38 26.19
C HIS A 144 -10.85 -0.12 26.02
N ILE A 145 -10.52 1.03 25.44
CA ILE A 145 -9.15 1.43 25.09
C ILE A 145 -8.32 1.75 26.33
N ASN A 146 -8.93 2.36 27.34
CA ASN A 146 -8.24 2.81 28.55
C ASN A 146 -8.34 1.82 29.72
N GLY A 147 -9.02 0.69 29.52
CA GLY A 147 -9.28 -0.32 30.54
C GLY A 147 -10.74 -0.35 31.01
N TYR A 148 -11.09 -1.37 31.79
CA TYR A 148 -12.47 -1.66 32.19
C TYR A 148 -12.61 -1.89 33.70
N ILE A 149 -13.59 -1.24 34.35
CA ILE A 149 -13.67 -1.16 35.81
C ILE A 149 -13.91 -2.50 36.50
N GLU A 150 -14.66 -3.43 35.90
CA GLU A 150 -14.91 -4.75 36.51
C GLU A 150 -13.65 -5.59 36.62
N ARG A 151 -12.73 -5.42 35.66
CA ARG A 151 -11.47 -6.16 35.59
C ARG A 151 -10.35 -5.50 36.38
N LEU A 152 -10.58 -4.30 36.93
CA LEU A 152 -9.56 -3.56 37.66
C LEU A 152 -9.20 -4.25 38.99
N ASN A 153 -7.89 -4.47 39.17
CA ASN A 153 -7.26 -4.89 40.41
C ASN A 153 -5.89 -4.19 40.57
N GLU A 154 -5.18 -4.46 41.66
CA GLU A 154 -3.90 -3.81 41.96
C GLU A 154 -2.82 -4.05 40.90
N ASP A 155 -2.75 -5.28 40.36
CA ASP A 155 -1.76 -5.67 39.35
C ASP A 155 -2.02 -5.04 37.97
N LYS A 156 -3.31 -4.83 37.64
CA LYS A 156 -3.77 -4.28 36.36
C LYS A 156 -3.77 -2.75 36.32
N LEU A 157 -3.72 -2.09 37.47
CA LEU A 157 -3.76 -0.63 37.58
C LEU A 157 -2.63 0.08 36.82
N ASP A 158 -1.42 -0.49 36.81
CA ASP A 158 -0.25 0.12 36.14
C ASP A 158 -0.04 -0.38 34.70
N ASN A 159 -0.67 -1.49 34.32
CA ASN A 159 -0.35 -2.23 33.10
C ASN A 159 -1.50 -2.29 32.08
N GLU A 160 -2.77 -2.22 32.53
CA GLU A 160 -3.94 -2.35 31.64
C GLU A 160 -4.93 -1.16 31.77
N PHE A 161 -4.72 -0.28 32.75
CA PHE A 161 -5.63 0.81 33.08
C PHE A 161 -4.93 2.17 32.95
N LYS A 162 -5.33 2.99 31.97
CA LYS A 162 -4.65 4.26 31.61
C LYS A 162 -5.01 5.42 32.54
N LEU A 163 -4.46 5.42 33.75
CA LEU A 163 -4.72 6.47 34.76
C LEU A 163 -3.47 7.15 35.33
N THR A 164 -2.29 6.55 35.26
CA THR A 164 -1.04 7.04 35.88
C THR A 164 0.02 7.40 34.85
N ASP A 165 0.97 8.28 35.19
CA ASP A 165 2.09 8.66 34.28
C ASP A 165 2.81 7.43 33.69
N LYS A 166 2.93 6.36 34.48
CA LYS A 166 3.55 5.09 34.08
C LYS A 166 2.72 4.37 33.01
N SER A 167 1.40 4.27 33.21
CA SER A 167 0.50 3.67 32.21
C SER A 167 0.44 4.46 30.90
N TYR A 168 0.46 5.81 30.95
CA TYR A 168 0.49 6.64 29.74
C TYR A 168 1.83 6.57 29.00
N SER A 169 2.94 6.33 29.70
CA SER A 169 4.27 6.20 29.10
C SER A 169 4.56 4.82 28.50
N CYS A 170 3.82 3.78 28.93
CA CYS A 170 4.07 2.39 28.52
C CYS A 170 3.25 1.92 27.31
N ASP A 171 2.10 2.54 27.02
CA ASP A 171 1.15 2.06 26.00
C ASP A 171 1.06 2.97 24.78
N THR A 172 1.92 2.74 23.79
CA THR A 172 1.59 3.12 22.40
C THR A 172 0.47 2.21 21.92
N LEU A 173 -0.66 2.76 21.47
CA LEU A 173 -1.78 1.97 20.94
C LEU A 173 -1.37 1.24 19.65
N VAL A 174 -0.51 1.90 18.90
CA VAL A 174 0.10 1.42 17.67
C VAL A 174 0.87 0.11 17.88
N GLY A 175 0.56 -0.90 17.06
CA GLY A 175 1.10 -2.26 17.19
C GLY A 175 0.30 -3.20 18.09
N ASN A 176 -0.75 -2.70 18.77
CA ASN A 176 -1.73 -3.54 19.45
C ASN A 176 -2.78 -4.03 18.42
N PRO A 177 -3.05 -5.36 18.34
CA PRO A 177 -4.03 -5.90 17.39
C PRO A 177 -5.43 -5.28 17.47
N TRP A 178 -5.90 -4.91 18.66
CA TRP A 178 -7.21 -4.26 18.84
C TRP A 178 -7.24 -2.84 18.30
N PHE A 179 -6.11 -2.12 18.33
CA PHE A 179 -6.01 -0.80 17.72
C PHE A 179 -5.97 -0.91 16.20
N GLU A 180 -5.19 -1.83 15.64
CA GLU A 180 -5.20 -2.11 14.18
C GLU A 180 -6.62 -2.50 13.71
N PHE A 181 -7.35 -3.26 14.53
CA PHE A 181 -8.74 -3.59 14.28
C PHE A 181 -9.66 -2.36 14.28
N MET A 182 -9.43 -1.40 15.19
CA MET A 182 -10.13 -0.12 15.20
C MET A 182 -9.84 0.73 13.96
N VAL A 183 -8.60 0.75 13.47
CA VAL A 183 -8.23 1.43 12.23
C VAL A 183 -9.06 0.89 11.07
N ASN A 184 -9.10 -0.43 10.88
CA ASN A 184 -9.90 -1.08 9.83
C ASN A 184 -11.40 -0.79 9.97
N ASP A 185 -11.92 -0.84 11.21
CA ASP A 185 -13.33 -0.53 11.48
C ASP A 185 -13.65 0.92 11.11
N PHE A 186 -12.75 1.86 11.41
CA PHE A 186 -12.91 3.28 11.08
C PHE A 186 -12.82 3.52 9.58
N GLU A 187 -11.85 2.95 8.86
CA GLU A 187 -11.70 3.08 7.41
C GLU A 187 -12.91 2.46 6.66
N ALA A 188 -13.46 1.34 7.13
CA ALA A 188 -14.63 0.68 6.53
C ALA A 188 -15.98 1.34 6.88
N ALA A 189 -16.08 2.07 7.99
CA ALA A 189 -17.33 2.63 8.49
C ALA A 189 -17.95 3.62 7.49
N SER A 190 -19.27 3.57 7.33
CA SER A 190 -20.01 4.59 6.57
C SER A 190 -20.22 5.89 7.34
N ALA A 191 -20.13 5.82 8.67
CA ALA A 191 -20.22 6.95 9.60
C ALA A 191 -19.51 6.59 10.90
N ILE A 192 -18.83 7.56 11.51
CA ILE A 192 -18.20 7.42 12.82
C ILE A 192 -18.84 8.46 13.75
N VAL A 193 -19.60 7.98 14.74
CA VAL A 193 -20.27 8.85 15.71
C VAL A 193 -19.43 8.86 16.99
N ILE A 194 -18.89 10.03 17.32
CA ILE A 194 -18.08 10.24 18.50
C ILE A 194 -18.90 11.02 19.52
N VAL A 195 -19.10 10.49 20.72
CA VAL A 195 -19.94 11.12 21.75
C VAL A 195 -19.09 11.51 22.96
N GLY A 196 -18.99 12.81 23.23
CA GLY A 196 -18.39 13.34 24.47
C GLY A 196 -16.91 13.01 24.66
N TYR A 197 -16.11 13.08 23.59
CA TYR A 197 -14.68 12.79 23.60
C TYR A 197 -13.86 14.06 23.29
N SER A 198 -12.93 14.42 24.18
CA SER A 198 -12.22 15.70 24.14
C SER A 198 -10.96 15.73 23.27
N MET A 199 -10.48 14.60 22.76
CA MET A 199 -9.25 14.46 21.94
C MET A 199 -7.94 15.01 22.56
N GLN A 200 -7.88 15.21 23.89
CA GLN A 200 -6.74 15.90 24.52
C GLN A 200 -5.48 15.02 24.69
N PHE A 201 -5.64 13.72 24.97
CA PHE A 201 -4.53 12.87 25.43
C PHE A 201 -4.12 11.79 24.42
N ASP A 202 -5.06 11.22 23.65
CA ASP A 202 -4.76 10.08 22.77
C ASP A 202 -4.24 10.52 21.40
N ILE A 203 -2.91 10.71 21.33
CA ILE A 203 -2.22 11.14 20.11
C ILE A 203 -2.46 10.17 18.94
N ASP A 204 -2.47 8.86 19.19
CA ASP A 204 -2.65 7.85 18.12
C ASP A 204 -4.06 7.91 17.51
N ILE A 205 -5.10 8.09 18.35
CA ILE A 205 -6.49 8.28 17.90
C ILE A 205 -6.64 9.60 17.15
N LYS A 206 -5.99 10.67 17.64
CA LYS A 206 -5.97 11.97 16.97
C LYS A 206 -5.36 11.87 15.57
N ARG A 207 -4.25 11.14 15.40
CA ARG A 207 -3.64 10.89 14.08
C ARG A 207 -4.58 10.10 13.16
N LEU A 208 -5.24 9.06 13.66
CA LEU A 208 -6.24 8.31 12.90
C LEU A 208 -7.37 9.22 12.40
N LEU A 209 -7.98 9.99 13.30
CA LEU A 209 -9.06 10.92 12.97
C LEU A 209 -8.60 12.06 12.05
N SER A 210 -7.31 12.42 12.06
CA SER A 210 -6.77 13.46 11.17
C SER A 210 -6.78 13.06 9.69
N SER A 211 -6.81 11.75 9.39
CA SER A 211 -6.85 11.26 8.02
C SER A 211 -8.10 11.79 7.32
N PRO A 212 -7.98 12.42 6.12
CA PRO A 212 -9.14 13.06 5.50
C PRO A 212 -10.28 12.14 5.08
N GLU A 213 -9.96 10.89 4.78
CA GLU A 213 -10.93 9.81 4.55
C GLU A 213 -11.83 9.60 5.78
N ILE A 214 -11.22 9.65 6.96
CA ILE A 214 -11.89 9.39 8.23
C ILE A 214 -12.60 10.65 8.71
N SER A 215 -11.94 11.81 8.72
CA SER A 215 -12.52 13.05 9.24
C SER A 215 -13.83 13.46 8.54
N ARG A 216 -13.96 13.20 7.23
CA ARG A 216 -15.18 13.52 6.47
C ARG A 216 -16.43 12.79 6.97
N LYS A 217 -16.27 11.57 7.49
CA LYS A 217 -17.34 10.71 8.01
C LYS A 217 -17.46 10.74 9.54
N VAL A 218 -16.62 11.50 10.23
CA VAL A 218 -16.69 11.69 11.68
C VAL A 218 -17.71 12.76 12.03
N ILE A 219 -18.54 12.44 13.01
CA ILE A 219 -19.47 13.36 13.64
C ILE A 219 -19.24 13.35 15.14
N PHE A 220 -18.96 14.53 15.70
CA PHE A 220 -18.88 14.74 17.15
C PHE A 220 -20.24 15.18 17.69
N ILE A 221 -20.71 14.49 18.71
CA ILE A 221 -21.84 14.89 19.55
C ILE A 221 -21.27 15.31 20.90
N ASP A 222 -21.25 16.61 21.15
CA ASP A 222 -20.71 17.18 22.40
C ASP A 222 -21.80 17.94 23.17
N ALA A 223 -21.48 18.38 24.38
CA ALA A 223 -22.38 19.11 25.25
C ALA A 223 -22.82 20.46 24.62
N PRO A 224 -24.07 20.91 24.86
CA PRO A 224 -24.59 22.18 24.33
C PRO A 224 -23.81 23.44 24.70
N GLY A 225 -22.93 23.36 25.72
CA GLY A 225 -22.12 24.47 26.22
C GLY A 225 -20.62 24.29 26.02
N ILE A 226 -20.20 23.54 24.99
CA ILE A 226 -18.78 23.42 24.64
C ILE A 226 -18.18 24.80 24.33
N ASP A 227 -16.97 25.06 24.82
CA ASP A 227 -16.25 26.31 24.53
C ASP A 227 -15.79 26.39 23.07
N GLU A 228 -15.61 27.61 22.58
CA GLU A 228 -15.27 27.88 21.18
C GLU A 228 -13.95 27.21 20.76
N ILE A 229 -12.95 27.18 21.63
CA ILE A 229 -11.63 26.59 21.34
C ILE A 229 -11.76 25.07 21.19
N SER A 230 -12.45 24.40 22.12
CA SER A 230 -12.70 22.97 22.04
C SER A 230 -13.56 22.62 20.82
N LYS A 231 -14.53 23.47 20.48
CA LYS A 231 -15.37 23.28 19.28
C LYS A 231 -14.54 23.38 18.00
N GLU A 232 -13.72 24.42 17.83
CA GLU A 232 -12.83 24.58 16.67
C GLU A 232 -11.84 23.41 16.55
N LEU A 233 -11.33 22.91 17.67
CA LEU A 233 -10.47 21.73 17.69
C LEU A 233 -11.22 20.51 17.14
N LEU A 234 -12.43 20.21 17.61
CA LEU A 234 -13.22 19.06 17.11
C LEU A 234 -13.62 19.23 15.64
N GLU A 235 -13.99 20.45 15.23
CA GLU A 235 -14.36 20.78 13.85
C GLU A 235 -13.21 20.57 12.85
N SER A 236 -11.96 20.61 13.33
CA SER A 236 -10.79 20.26 12.53
C SER A 236 -10.72 18.77 12.15
N TYR A 237 -11.39 17.88 12.91
CA TYR A 237 -11.35 16.41 12.77
C TYR A 237 -12.68 15.81 12.31
N GLY A 238 -13.76 16.58 12.25
CA GLY A 238 -15.09 16.10 11.85
C GLY A 238 -16.18 17.13 12.09
N SER A 239 -17.43 16.82 11.74
CA SER A 239 -18.54 17.77 11.96
C SER A 239 -18.97 17.76 13.43
N CYS A 240 -18.96 18.91 14.11
CA CYS A 240 -19.30 19.02 15.54
C CYS A 240 -20.74 19.52 15.76
N TYR A 241 -21.52 18.77 16.54
CA TYR A 241 -22.89 19.10 16.92
C TYR A 241 -22.99 19.19 18.46
N PRO A 242 -22.98 20.42 19.02
CA PRO A 242 -23.11 20.63 20.46
C PRO A 242 -24.59 20.53 20.87
N ILE A 243 -25.13 19.32 20.86
CA ILE A 243 -26.55 19.04 21.16
C ILE A 243 -26.73 18.17 22.41
N GLY A 244 -25.67 17.49 22.86
CA GLY A 244 -25.71 16.52 23.95
C GLY A 244 -26.30 15.18 23.55
N ILE A 245 -26.01 14.15 24.37
CA ILE A 245 -26.44 12.77 24.12
C ILE A 245 -27.98 12.60 24.16
N GLU A 246 -28.66 13.36 25.01
CA GLU A 246 -30.12 13.32 25.14
C GLU A 246 -30.81 13.77 23.85
N GLU A 247 -30.39 14.90 23.28
CA GLU A 247 -30.98 15.43 22.05
C GLU A 247 -30.60 14.58 20.83
N PHE A 248 -29.39 14.01 20.82
CA PHE A 248 -28.98 13.05 19.81
C PHE A 248 -29.90 11.81 19.80
N SER A 249 -30.23 11.26 20.96
CA SER A 249 -31.19 10.15 21.09
C SER A 249 -32.57 10.51 20.53
N LYS A 250 -33.08 11.71 20.80
CA LYS A 250 -34.37 12.18 20.25
C LYS A 250 -34.34 12.32 18.72
N LYS A 251 -33.22 12.82 18.16
CA LYS A 251 -33.04 12.92 16.70
C LYS A 251 -33.02 11.55 16.02
N ILE A 252 -32.42 10.54 16.65
CA ILE A 252 -32.47 9.16 16.17
C ILE A 252 -33.93 8.66 16.12
N GLU A 253 -34.69 8.85 17.21
CA GLU A 253 -36.10 8.44 17.26
C GLU A 253 -36.97 9.12 16.19
N LEU A 254 -36.68 10.38 15.89
CA LEU A 254 -37.40 11.12 14.85
C LEU A 254 -37.10 10.56 13.46
N GLN A 255 -35.83 10.25 13.18
CA GLN A 255 -35.40 9.70 11.89
C GLN A 255 -35.86 8.26 11.68
N GLU A 256 -35.82 7.43 12.72
CA GLU A 256 -36.24 6.02 12.65
C GLU A 256 -37.71 5.88 12.20
N LYS A 257 -38.58 6.84 12.54
CA LYS A 257 -39.99 6.84 12.11
C LYS A 257 -40.18 7.01 10.60
N ASN A 258 -39.25 7.68 9.94
CA ASN A 258 -39.30 7.98 8.50
C ASN A 258 -38.30 7.14 7.70
N TYR A 259 -37.49 6.34 8.39
CA TYR A 259 -36.41 5.56 7.78
C TYR A 259 -36.96 4.30 7.11
N VAL A 260 -36.55 4.09 5.85
CA VAL A 260 -36.82 2.88 5.10
C VAL A 260 -35.50 2.15 4.91
N PRO A 261 -35.35 0.91 5.43
CA PRO A 261 -34.11 0.15 5.29
C PRO A 261 -33.74 -0.05 3.83
N SER A 262 -32.48 0.24 3.50
CA SER A 262 -31.93 -0.05 2.18
C SER A 262 -31.78 -1.57 1.99
N LEU A 263 -32.47 -2.15 1.01
CA LEU A 263 -32.34 -3.57 0.64
C LEU A 263 -31.04 -3.87 -0.14
N THR A 264 -30.32 -2.84 -0.58
CA THR A 264 -29.08 -2.96 -1.34
C THR A 264 -27.89 -3.06 -0.41
N PHE A 265 -27.17 -4.18 -0.50
CA PHE A 265 -25.86 -4.35 0.13
C PHE A 265 -24.87 -3.35 -0.47
N SER A 266 -24.20 -2.57 0.38
CA SER A 266 -23.15 -1.63 -0.05
C SER A 266 -21.81 -2.36 -0.06
N TYR A 267 -21.27 -2.60 -1.24
CA TYR A 267 -19.87 -2.98 -1.39
C TYR A 267 -18.96 -1.85 -0.88
N LYS A 268 -17.89 -2.20 -0.17
CA LYS A 268 -16.90 -1.26 0.38
C LYS A 268 -15.53 -1.60 -0.15
N SER A 269 -15.20 -2.88 -0.16
CA SER A 269 -13.95 -3.41 -0.71
C SER A 269 -13.95 -3.36 -2.23
N PHE A 270 -15.13 -3.39 -2.85
CA PHE A 270 -15.34 -3.25 -4.28
C PHE A 270 -16.23 -2.05 -4.63
N ARG A 271 -15.85 -1.28 -5.64
CA ARG A 271 -16.74 -0.33 -6.31
C ARG A 271 -17.62 -1.09 -7.30
N TYR A 272 -18.93 -1.00 -7.12
CA TYR A 272 -19.93 -1.62 -7.99
C TYR A 272 -20.46 -0.62 -9.04
N THR A 273 -20.45 -1.02 -10.31
CA THR A 273 -20.90 -0.21 -11.45
C THR A 273 -21.82 -1.06 -12.35
N PHE A 274 -23.00 -0.53 -12.71
CA PHE A 274 -23.94 -1.20 -13.64
C PHE A 274 -24.89 -0.20 -14.30
N HIS A 275 -24.85 -0.08 -15.64
CA HIS A 275 -25.69 0.84 -16.44
C HIS A 275 -25.71 2.31 -15.96
N ASP A 276 -24.67 2.77 -15.27
CA ASP A 276 -24.60 4.16 -14.79
C ASP A 276 -24.47 5.15 -15.96
N THR A 277 -25.27 6.22 -15.94
CA THR A 277 -25.22 7.29 -16.94
C THR A 277 -23.92 8.08 -16.86
N LEU A 278 -23.27 8.28 -18.01
CA LEU A 278 -22.10 9.16 -18.10
C LEU A 278 -22.54 10.63 -18.11
N THR A 279 -21.84 11.46 -17.36
CA THR A 279 -21.95 12.92 -17.46
C THR A 279 -21.50 13.38 -18.85
N SER A 280 -22.36 14.09 -19.58
CA SER A 280 -22.09 14.56 -20.95
C SER A 280 -21.32 15.90 -21.00
N ILE A 281 -20.63 16.26 -19.92
CA ILE A 281 -19.99 17.56 -19.79
C ILE A 281 -18.61 17.49 -20.44
N ALA A 282 -18.32 18.40 -21.37
CA ALA A 282 -17.00 18.52 -21.95
C ALA A 282 -15.99 19.03 -20.89
N PRO A 283 -14.76 18.48 -20.84
CA PRO A 283 -13.71 18.98 -19.97
C PRO A 283 -13.26 20.37 -20.43
N THR A 284 -12.78 21.19 -19.50
CA THR A 284 -12.10 22.45 -19.82
C THR A 284 -10.70 22.16 -20.39
N TYR A 285 -10.12 23.11 -21.12
CA TYR A 285 -8.75 23.00 -21.60
C TYR A 285 -7.74 22.74 -20.46
N GLU A 286 -7.96 23.40 -19.31
CA GLU A 286 -7.15 23.19 -18.12
C GLU A 286 -7.20 21.74 -17.61
N GLU A 287 -8.40 21.13 -17.56
CA GLU A 287 -8.56 19.73 -17.16
C GLU A 287 -7.83 18.76 -18.11
N ILE A 288 -7.82 19.04 -19.41
CA ILE A 288 -7.10 18.23 -20.41
C ILE A 288 -5.58 18.37 -20.23
N VAL A 289 -5.08 19.61 -20.06
CA VAL A 289 -3.65 19.86 -19.82
C VAL A 289 -3.21 19.19 -18.52
N GLN A 290 -3.98 19.32 -17.44
CA GLN A 290 -3.69 18.68 -16.15
C GLN A 290 -3.64 17.15 -16.28
N PHE A 291 -4.45 16.52 -17.13
CA PHE A 291 -4.34 15.08 -17.38
C PHE A 291 -3.00 14.72 -18.04
N TYR A 292 -2.63 15.36 -19.15
CA TYR A 292 -1.43 15.00 -19.92
C TYR A 292 -0.11 15.45 -19.27
N THR A 293 -0.14 16.44 -18.38
CA THR A 293 1.06 16.95 -17.71
C THR A 293 1.15 16.50 -16.25
N GLU A 294 0.01 16.42 -15.54
CA GLU A 294 -0.06 16.09 -14.12
C GLU A 294 -0.68 14.73 -13.80
N GLY A 295 -1.22 14.02 -14.80
CA GLY A 295 -1.90 12.73 -14.61
C GLY A 295 -3.26 12.83 -13.92
N LYS A 296 -3.82 14.04 -13.77
CA LYS A 296 -5.09 14.26 -13.08
C LYS A 296 -6.26 13.84 -13.98
N GLU A 297 -6.84 12.69 -13.67
CA GLU A 297 -7.96 12.15 -14.41
C GLU A 297 -9.29 12.66 -13.83
N CYS A 298 -10.24 13.05 -14.69
CA CYS A 298 -11.59 13.39 -14.27
C CYS A 298 -12.62 12.74 -15.20
N GLU A 299 -13.85 12.58 -14.70
CA GLU A 299 -14.90 11.85 -15.44
C GLU A 299 -15.23 12.48 -16.80
N LYS A 300 -15.09 13.81 -16.93
CA LYS A 300 -15.36 14.55 -18.17
C LYS A 300 -14.44 14.13 -19.33
N LEU A 301 -13.22 13.66 -19.04
CA LEU A 301 -12.27 13.20 -20.08
C LEU A 301 -12.77 11.96 -20.82
N PHE A 302 -13.70 11.20 -20.23
CA PHE A 302 -14.31 10.02 -20.83
C PHE A 302 -15.44 10.36 -21.82
N ALA A 303 -15.65 11.64 -22.12
CA ALA A 303 -16.61 12.08 -23.12
C ALA A 303 -16.28 11.54 -24.52
N LYS A 304 -17.32 11.07 -25.21
CA LYS A 304 -17.25 10.52 -26.56
C LYS A 304 -17.74 11.53 -27.59
N ASP A 305 -17.28 11.38 -28.83
CA ASP A 305 -17.85 12.07 -29.97
C ASP A 305 -19.11 11.38 -30.51
N SER A 306 -19.68 11.94 -31.58
CA SER A 306 -20.84 11.40 -32.27
C SER A 306 -20.59 10.03 -32.92
N GLY A 307 -19.32 9.69 -33.19
CA GLY A 307 -18.89 8.38 -33.69
C GLY A 307 -18.76 7.32 -32.58
N GLY A 308 -18.76 7.75 -31.32
CA GLY A 308 -18.59 6.87 -30.15
C GLY A 308 -17.13 6.72 -29.71
N ASP A 309 -16.22 7.51 -30.29
CA ASP A 309 -14.79 7.52 -29.99
C ASP A 309 -14.45 8.51 -28.88
N TYR A 310 -13.41 8.21 -28.10
CA TYR A 310 -12.94 9.07 -27.02
C TYR A 310 -12.18 10.28 -27.59
N LYS A 311 -12.59 11.49 -27.22
CA LYS A 311 -12.00 12.74 -27.74
C LYS A 311 -10.68 13.13 -27.08
N TYR A 312 -10.54 12.76 -25.80
CA TYR A 312 -9.47 13.28 -24.93
C TYR A 312 -8.53 12.18 -24.46
N LEU A 313 -8.93 10.91 -24.59
CA LEU A 313 -8.21 9.75 -24.07
C LEU A 313 -7.88 8.78 -25.21
N LEU A 314 -6.67 8.26 -25.20
CA LEU A 314 -6.24 7.27 -26.17
C LEU A 314 -6.93 5.92 -25.92
N ASN A 315 -7.81 5.51 -26.83
CA ASN A 315 -8.36 4.15 -26.83
C ASN A 315 -7.31 3.14 -27.32
N ARG A 316 -6.88 2.25 -26.43
CA ARG A 316 -5.86 1.24 -26.73
C ARG A 316 -6.45 0.08 -27.51
N LYS A 317 -5.73 -0.50 -28.47
CA LYS A 317 -6.16 -1.72 -29.19
C LYS A 317 -6.47 -2.89 -28.26
N ALA A 318 -5.79 -2.95 -27.11
CA ALA A 318 -6.05 -3.92 -26.05
C ALA A 318 -7.51 -3.88 -25.55
N MET A 319 -8.17 -2.71 -25.60
CA MET A 319 -9.59 -2.54 -25.27
C MET A 319 -10.47 -3.36 -26.19
N ASN A 320 -10.27 -3.22 -27.50
CA ASN A 320 -11.05 -3.91 -28.51
C ASN A 320 -10.91 -5.43 -28.38
N TYR A 321 -9.70 -5.91 -28.05
CA TYR A 321 -9.48 -7.33 -27.78
C TYR A 321 -10.20 -7.79 -26.51
N PHE A 322 -10.08 -7.06 -25.40
CA PHE A 322 -10.80 -7.36 -24.16
C PHE A 322 -12.32 -7.40 -24.37
N MET A 323 -12.91 -6.36 -24.98
CA MET A 323 -14.35 -6.26 -25.20
C MET A 323 -14.91 -7.38 -26.09
N ARG A 324 -14.12 -7.92 -27.02
CA ARG A 324 -14.51 -9.06 -27.85
C ARG A 324 -14.42 -10.40 -27.11
N ALA A 325 -13.55 -10.51 -26.11
CA ALA A 325 -13.13 -11.79 -25.54
C ALA A 325 -13.59 -12.01 -24.09
N TYR A 326 -13.95 -10.95 -23.35
CA TYR A 326 -14.25 -11.03 -21.90
C TYR A 326 -15.38 -11.99 -21.54
N ARG A 327 -16.32 -12.26 -22.46
CA ARG A 327 -17.40 -13.22 -22.22
C ARG A 327 -16.93 -14.68 -22.26
N ASN A 328 -15.83 -14.97 -22.96
CA ASN A 328 -15.35 -16.33 -23.21
C ASN A 328 -14.11 -16.68 -22.39
N ASP A 329 -13.15 -15.76 -22.31
CA ASP A 329 -11.92 -15.95 -21.53
C ASP A 329 -12.14 -15.60 -20.05
N LYS A 330 -11.36 -16.23 -19.16
CA LYS A 330 -11.51 -16.10 -17.71
C LYS A 330 -10.68 -14.96 -17.12
N VAL A 331 -9.42 -14.81 -17.56
CA VAL A 331 -8.49 -13.86 -16.94
C VAL A 331 -7.75 -13.05 -18.00
N PHE A 332 -7.77 -11.73 -17.83
CA PHE A 332 -6.99 -10.77 -18.58
C PHE A 332 -5.99 -10.08 -17.66
N ILE A 333 -4.77 -9.85 -18.15
CA ILE A 333 -3.74 -9.13 -17.38
C ILE A 333 -3.24 -7.93 -18.18
N ALA A 334 -3.57 -6.73 -17.74
CA ALA A 334 -3.00 -5.48 -18.23
C ALA A 334 -1.56 -5.31 -17.75
N ILE A 335 -0.59 -5.42 -18.67
CA ILE A 335 0.84 -5.43 -18.37
C ILE A 335 1.51 -4.19 -18.96
N SER A 336 2.11 -3.37 -18.11
CA SER A 336 3.05 -2.33 -18.52
C SER A 336 3.94 -1.80 -17.40
N ASN A 337 4.94 -1.01 -17.75
CA ASN A 337 5.78 -0.26 -16.83
C ASN A 337 5.03 0.97 -16.28
N LEU A 338 5.67 1.67 -15.34
CA LEU A 338 5.13 2.89 -14.72
C LEU A 338 4.78 3.94 -15.79
N GLY A 339 3.70 4.71 -15.59
CA GLY A 339 3.33 5.84 -16.46
C GLY A 339 2.75 5.48 -17.85
N ASN A 340 2.48 4.21 -18.15
CA ASN A 340 1.96 3.80 -19.47
C ASN A 340 0.42 3.72 -19.53
N GLY A 341 -0.29 4.39 -18.62
CA GLY A 341 -1.75 4.52 -18.65
C GLY A 341 -2.54 3.26 -18.25
N LYS A 342 -2.01 2.39 -17.37
CA LYS A 342 -2.76 1.20 -16.90
C LYS A 342 -4.05 1.57 -16.19
N SER A 343 -3.98 2.46 -15.20
CA SER A 343 -5.15 2.84 -14.40
C SER A 343 -6.22 3.48 -15.28
N THR A 344 -5.84 4.41 -16.18
CA THR A 344 -6.74 4.94 -17.23
C THR A 344 -7.29 3.86 -18.14
N PHE A 345 -6.50 2.85 -18.54
CA PHE A 345 -6.99 1.72 -19.33
C PHE A 345 -8.06 0.92 -18.57
N LEU A 346 -7.84 0.61 -17.29
CA LEU A 346 -8.82 -0.10 -16.45
C LEU A 346 -10.12 0.71 -16.32
N HIS A 347 -10.01 2.02 -16.09
CA HIS A 347 -11.18 2.91 -16.02
C HIS A 347 -11.91 3.03 -17.37
N LEU A 348 -11.19 3.09 -18.49
CA LEU A 348 -11.82 3.04 -19.82
C LEU A 348 -12.59 1.73 -20.02
N VAL A 349 -12.03 0.58 -19.58
CA VAL A 349 -12.72 -0.72 -19.68
C VAL A 349 -13.99 -0.69 -18.83
N GLU A 350 -13.88 -0.25 -17.57
CA GLU A 350 -15.01 -0.12 -16.66
C GLU A 350 -16.12 0.76 -17.27
N LYS A 351 -15.76 1.87 -17.93
CA LYS A 351 -16.69 2.80 -18.56
C LYS A 351 -17.34 2.22 -19.83
N GLU A 352 -16.63 1.44 -20.65
CA GLU A 352 -17.23 0.78 -21.82
C GLU A 352 -18.16 -0.37 -21.45
N LEU A 353 -17.81 -1.14 -20.42
CA LEU A 353 -18.64 -2.24 -19.92
C LEU A 353 -20.01 -1.75 -19.40
N ARG A 354 -20.16 -0.46 -19.07
CA ARG A 354 -21.47 0.13 -18.72
C ARG A 354 -22.52 0.00 -19.81
N LYS A 355 -22.11 -0.09 -21.08
CA LYS A 355 -23.03 -0.27 -22.22
C LYS A 355 -23.46 -1.72 -22.39
N GLU A 356 -22.74 -2.64 -21.75
CA GLU A 356 -22.99 -4.06 -21.79
C GLU A 356 -23.87 -4.45 -20.60
N ASN A 357 -24.63 -5.54 -20.75
CA ASN A 357 -25.40 -6.09 -19.64
C ASN A 357 -24.51 -6.95 -18.73
N VAL A 358 -23.55 -6.31 -18.06
CA VAL A 358 -22.51 -6.94 -17.24
C VAL A 358 -22.27 -6.11 -15.98
N LYS A 359 -22.23 -6.77 -14.83
CA LYS A 359 -21.90 -6.12 -13.55
C LYS A 359 -20.38 -5.98 -13.42
N VAL A 360 -19.89 -4.82 -12.99
CA VAL A 360 -18.46 -4.58 -12.79
C VAL A 360 -18.17 -4.31 -11.32
N TYR A 361 -17.17 -5.00 -10.78
CA TYR A 361 -16.68 -4.87 -9.41
C TYR A 361 -15.19 -4.52 -9.44
N SER A 362 -14.84 -3.26 -9.18
CA SER A 362 -13.45 -2.80 -9.14
C SER A 362 -12.95 -2.82 -7.69
N TYR A 363 -11.95 -3.64 -7.40
CA TYR A 363 -11.33 -3.69 -6.07
C TYR A 363 -10.71 -2.33 -5.72
N VAL A 364 -10.94 -1.89 -4.50
CA VAL A 364 -10.45 -0.60 -4.01
C VAL A 364 -9.51 -0.78 -2.81
N HIS A 365 -10.00 -1.38 -1.74
CA HIS A 365 -9.23 -1.60 -0.52
C HIS A 365 -9.75 -2.83 0.24
N ARG A 366 -8.96 -3.35 1.19
CA ARG A 366 -9.38 -4.47 2.03
C ARG A 366 -10.12 -3.95 3.25
N TYR A 367 -11.38 -4.34 3.39
CA TYR A 367 -12.16 -4.12 4.61
C TYR A 367 -12.66 -5.44 5.21
N ASP A 368 -13.16 -5.42 6.45
CA ASP A 368 -13.51 -6.64 7.20
C ASP A 368 -14.56 -7.51 6.50
N LEU A 369 -15.49 -6.89 5.77
CA LEU A 369 -16.58 -7.58 5.08
C LEU A 369 -16.17 -8.15 3.72
N ILE A 370 -14.91 -8.02 3.32
CA ILE A 370 -14.43 -8.46 1.99
C ILE A 370 -14.84 -9.90 1.66
N ASP A 371 -14.88 -10.79 2.66
CA ASP A 371 -15.24 -12.19 2.43
C ASP A 371 -16.71 -12.36 2.07
N GLN A 372 -17.58 -11.61 2.75
CA GLN A 372 -19.00 -11.53 2.43
C GLN A 372 -19.21 -10.84 1.08
N GLU A 373 -18.45 -9.79 0.77
CA GLU A 373 -18.51 -9.12 -0.53
C GLU A 373 -18.13 -10.08 -1.67
N ILE A 374 -17.05 -10.85 -1.51
CA ILE A 374 -16.61 -11.86 -2.49
C ILE A 374 -17.66 -12.94 -2.64
N GLU A 375 -18.23 -13.45 -1.54
CA GLU A 375 -19.30 -14.45 -1.59
C GLU A 375 -20.51 -13.93 -2.39
N LEU A 376 -20.93 -12.69 -2.16
CA LEU A 376 -22.02 -12.06 -2.92
C LEU A 376 -21.69 -11.92 -4.41
N ILE A 377 -20.46 -11.51 -4.75
CA ILE A 377 -20.01 -11.41 -6.15
C ILE A 377 -19.99 -12.78 -6.82
N CYS A 378 -19.50 -13.82 -6.14
CA CYS A 378 -19.46 -15.19 -6.64
C CYS A 378 -20.85 -15.79 -6.88
N ASN A 379 -21.83 -15.41 -6.05
CA ASN A 379 -23.22 -15.85 -6.16
C ASN A 379 -24.02 -15.11 -7.24
N GLU A 380 -23.41 -14.17 -7.98
CA GLU A 380 -24.08 -13.50 -9.07
C GLU A 380 -24.49 -14.47 -10.19
N THR A 381 -25.76 -14.38 -10.58
CA THR A 381 -26.34 -15.27 -11.62
C THR A 381 -25.93 -14.82 -13.03
N GLN A 382 -25.63 -13.54 -13.19
CA GLN A 382 -25.18 -12.96 -14.45
C GLN A 382 -23.66 -12.94 -14.53
N LYS A 383 -23.12 -12.92 -15.76
CA LYS A 383 -21.69 -12.71 -15.98
C LYS A 383 -21.28 -11.36 -15.38
N CYS A 384 -20.18 -11.33 -14.63
CA CYS A 384 -19.62 -10.11 -14.07
C CYS A 384 -18.12 -10.00 -14.36
N VAL A 385 -17.58 -8.79 -14.23
CA VAL A 385 -16.16 -8.51 -14.38
C VAL A 385 -15.62 -8.00 -13.05
N VAL A 386 -14.55 -8.63 -12.56
CA VAL A 386 -13.82 -8.17 -11.37
C VAL A 386 -12.51 -7.54 -11.82
N ILE A 387 -12.32 -6.26 -11.48
CA ILE A 387 -11.11 -5.50 -11.82
C ILE A 387 -10.23 -5.40 -10.57
N ILE A 388 -8.97 -5.81 -10.65
CA ILE A 388 -8.00 -5.66 -9.54
C ILE A 388 -6.71 -5.03 -10.08
N ASP A 389 -6.46 -3.78 -9.69
CA ASP A 389 -5.18 -3.14 -9.95
C ASP A 389 -4.09 -3.73 -9.05
N ASN A 390 -2.86 -3.83 -9.56
CA ASN A 390 -1.71 -4.40 -8.84
C ASN A 390 -2.00 -5.76 -8.16
N TYR A 391 -2.60 -6.72 -8.89
CA TYR A 391 -3.00 -8.04 -8.37
C TYR A 391 -1.92 -8.81 -7.58
N PRO A 392 -0.60 -8.68 -7.84
CA PRO A 392 0.41 -9.38 -7.05
C PRO A 392 0.35 -9.11 -5.54
N GLY A 393 -0.16 -7.93 -5.14
CA GLY A 393 -0.40 -7.59 -3.72
C GLY A 393 -1.66 -8.24 -3.12
N HIS A 394 -2.54 -8.79 -3.97
CA HIS A 394 -3.90 -9.19 -3.62
C HIS A 394 -4.19 -10.67 -3.94
N MET A 395 -3.15 -11.51 -3.94
CA MET A 395 -3.24 -12.93 -4.28
C MET A 395 -4.15 -13.74 -3.36
N ASP A 396 -4.26 -13.33 -2.10
CA ASP A 396 -5.17 -13.94 -1.14
C ASP A 396 -6.64 -13.60 -1.40
N ILE A 397 -6.93 -12.40 -1.92
CA ILE A 397 -8.28 -12.04 -2.40
C ILE A 397 -8.67 -12.95 -3.56
N LEU A 398 -7.76 -13.12 -4.53
CA LEU A 398 -7.95 -14.03 -5.67
C LEU A 398 -8.18 -15.49 -5.21
N ASN A 399 -7.45 -15.93 -4.19
CA ASN A 399 -7.67 -17.26 -3.59
C ASN A 399 -9.08 -17.43 -3.01
N LYS A 400 -9.63 -16.39 -2.37
CA LYS A 400 -11.01 -16.44 -1.84
C LYS A 400 -12.05 -16.57 -2.95
N PHE A 401 -11.87 -15.89 -4.08
CA PHE A 401 -12.74 -16.08 -5.24
C PHE A 401 -12.76 -17.54 -5.73
N ALA A 402 -11.63 -18.24 -5.67
CA ALA A 402 -11.55 -19.65 -6.05
C ALA A 402 -12.26 -20.57 -5.05
N GLN A 403 -12.25 -20.23 -3.76
CA GLN A 403 -12.94 -20.98 -2.70
C GLN A 403 -14.46 -20.88 -2.80
N TYR A 404 -15.00 -19.69 -3.06
CA TYR A 404 -16.45 -19.49 -3.23
C TYR A 404 -16.95 -19.90 -4.63
N GLY A 405 -16.08 -19.87 -5.63
CA GLY A 405 -16.36 -20.27 -7.00
C GLY A 405 -16.61 -19.07 -7.91
N HIS A 406 -15.87 -18.98 -9.01
CA HIS A 406 -15.84 -17.79 -9.89
C HIS A 406 -16.34 -18.06 -11.32
N ARG A 407 -17.26 -19.02 -11.49
CA ARG A 407 -17.70 -19.49 -12.82
C ARG A 407 -18.25 -18.39 -13.74
N ASN A 408 -18.95 -17.41 -13.17
CA ASN A 408 -19.55 -16.30 -13.91
C ASN A 408 -18.66 -15.05 -13.95
N ILE A 409 -17.45 -15.13 -13.42
CA ILE A 409 -16.55 -13.99 -13.26
C ILE A 409 -15.49 -14.01 -14.35
N THR A 410 -15.25 -12.84 -14.96
CA THR A 410 -14.04 -12.57 -15.73
C THR A 410 -13.16 -11.61 -14.96
N PHE A 411 -11.90 -11.96 -14.75
CA PHE A 411 -10.94 -11.11 -14.05
C PHE A 411 -10.19 -10.20 -15.04
N LEU A 412 -10.16 -8.90 -14.76
CA LEU A 412 -9.26 -7.95 -15.38
C LEU A 412 -8.24 -7.48 -14.34
N LEU A 413 -7.05 -8.04 -14.41
CA LEU A 413 -5.97 -7.81 -13.46
C LEU A 413 -4.95 -6.85 -14.06
N SER A 414 -4.18 -6.17 -13.20
CA SER A 414 -3.07 -5.31 -13.63
C SER A 414 -1.79 -5.64 -12.88
N ALA A 415 -0.66 -5.57 -13.59
CA ALA A 415 0.66 -5.74 -12.99
C ALA A 415 1.75 -4.98 -13.76
N ARG A 416 2.85 -4.70 -13.05
CA ARG A 416 4.09 -4.25 -13.69
C ARG A 416 4.75 -5.41 -14.43
N ASN A 417 5.35 -5.12 -15.57
CA ASN A 417 5.91 -6.15 -16.46
C ASN A 417 6.88 -7.11 -15.74
N GLY A 418 7.86 -6.58 -15.01
CA GLY A 418 8.82 -7.41 -14.28
C GLY A 418 8.22 -8.19 -13.10
N VAL A 419 7.13 -7.69 -12.51
CA VAL A 419 6.45 -8.33 -11.38
C VAL A 419 5.55 -9.46 -11.88
N ASN A 420 4.78 -9.24 -12.95
CA ASN A 420 3.85 -10.24 -13.49
C ASN A 420 4.52 -11.60 -13.72
N LEU A 421 5.71 -11.60 -14.33
CA LEU A 421 6.49 -12.82 -14.57
C LEU A 421 6.76 -13.67 -13.32
N MET A 422 6.86 -13.03 -12.15
CA MET A 422 7.11 -13.72 -10.88
C MET A 422 5.83 -14.29 -10.26
N PHE A 423 4.67 -13.70 -10.58
CA PHE A 423 3.40 -14.01 -9.93
C PHE A 423 2.42 -14.82 -10.80
N CYS A 424 2.63 -14.95 -12.12
CA CYS A 424 1.74 -15.73 -13.00
C CYS A 424 1.46 -17.16 -12.51
N LYS A 425 2.48 -17.89 -12.07
CA LYS A 425 2.29 -19.24 -11.52
C LYS A 425 1.60 -19.27 -10.16
N GLN A 426 1.78 -18.21 -9.36
CA GLN A 426 1.02 -18.08 -8.13
C GLN A 426 -0.44 -17.78 -8.45
N LEU A 427 -0.73 -17.06 -9.54
CA LEU A 427 -2.07 -16.71 -9.98
C LEU A 427 -2.83 -17.94 -10.46
N GLU A 428 -2.19 -18.80 -11.26
CA GLU A 428 -2.72 -20.12 -11.66
C GLU A 428 -3.19 -20.92 -10.43
N ARG A 429 -2.37 -20.94 -9.37
CA ARG A 429 -2.69 -21.63 -8.13
C ARG A 429 -3.81 -20.95 -7.35
N ALA A 430 -3.76 -19.63 -7.22
CA ALA A 430 -4.72 -18.86 -6.46
C ALA A 430 -6.13 -18.96 -7.06
N LEU A 431 -6.25 -18.91 -8.39
CA LEU A 431 -7.54 -19.00 -9.07
C LEU A 431 -7.93 -20.43 -9.50
N HIS A 432 -7.05 -21.43 -9.33
CA HIS A 432 -7.22 -22.79 -9.87
C HIS A 432 -7.49 -22.77 -11.39
N ILE A 433 -6.64 -22.07 -12.14
CA ILE A 433 -6.72 -21.91 -13.60
C ILE A 433 -5.44 -22.38 -14.29
N GLU A 434 -5.52 -22.60 -15.60
CA GLU A 434 -4.37 -22.95 -16.44
C GLU A 434 -3.82 -21.71 -17.17
N ILE A 435 -2.58 -21.80 -17.68
CA ILE A 435 -1.93 -20.68 -18.37
C ILE A 435 -2.70 -20.27 -19.64
N GLU A 436 -3.40 -21.21 -20.27
CA GLU A 436 -4.22 -21.01 -21.45
C GLU A 436 -5.46 -20.13 -21.19
N ASP A 437 -5.92 -20.07 -19.92
CA ASP A 437 -7.02 -19.21 -19.47
C ASP A 437 -6.59 -17.74 -19.29
N ILE A 438 -5.28 -17.46 -19.31
CA ILE A 438 -4.69 -16.15 -19.07
C ILE A 438 -4.38 -15.44 -20.40
N ARG A 439 -4.98 -14.26 -20.59
CA ARG A 439 -4.79 -13.40 -21.76
C ARG A 439 -4.01 -12.13 -21.39
N PRO A 440 -2.76 -11.97 -21.83
CA PRO A 440 -2.01 -10.74 -21.59
C PRO A 440 -2.48 -9.58 -22.49
N LEU A 441 -2.63 -8.40 -21.90
CA LEU A 441 -2.93 -7.13 -22.55
C LEU A 441 -1.70 -6.22 -22.43
N TYR A 442 -0.87 -6.16 -23.47
CA TYR A 442 0.38 -5.40 -23.44
C TYR A 442 0.14 -3.91 -23.70
N LEU A 443 0.51 -3.05 -22.75
CA LEU A 443 0.30 -1.60 -22.84
C LEU A 443 1.59 -0.77 -22.94
N ASN A 444 2.76 -1.42 -23.01
CA ASN A 444 4.08 -0.75 -23.02
C ASN A 444 4.40 0.02 -24.30
N GLN A 445 4.11 -0.56 -25.46
CA GLN A 445 4.37 0.06 -26.75
C GLN A 445 3.05 0.43 -27.41
N LEU A 446 3.05 1.59 -28.07
CA LEU A 446 1.97 2.04 -28.93
C LEU A 446 2.15 1.41 -30.31
N THR A 447 1.06 0.92 -30.89
CA THR A 447 1.01 0.52 -32.30
C THR A 447 0.90 1.74 -33.21
N ASP A 448 1.23 1.62 -34.50
CA ASP A 448 1.23 2.76 -35.42
C ASP A 448 -0.12 3.51 -35.45
N THR A 449 -1.24 2.80 -35.51
CA THR A 449 -2.57 3.43 -35.44
C THR A 449 -2.85 4.12 -34.10
N GLU A 450 -2.30 3.60 -32.99
CA GLU A 450 -2.43 4.26 -31.69
C GLU A 450 -1.56 5.52 -31.62
N ILE A 451 -0.41 5.54 -32.30
CA ILE A 451 0.43 6.73 -32.44
C ILE A 451 -0.31 7.80 -33.24
N GLU A 452 -0.90 7.44 -34.38
CA GLU A 452 -1.71 8.35 -35.21
C GLU A 452 -2.90 8.93 -34.43
N ASN A 453 -3.67 8.08 -33.73
CA ASN A 453 -4.78 8.54 -32.91
C ASN A 453 -4.33 9.45 -31.77
N LEU A 454 -3.20 9.12 -31.13
CA LEU A 454 -2.64 9.94 -30.06
C LEU A 454 -2.16 11.30 -30.58
N ALA A 455 -1.49 11.33 -31.72
CA ALA A 455 -1.07 12.57 -32.39
C ALA A 455 -2.29 13.46 -32.68
N GLY A 456 -3.36 12.88 -33.24
CA GLY A 456 -4.63 13.59 -33.46
C GLY A 456 -5.27 14.12 -32.18
N ILE A 457 -5.24 13.36 -31.08
CA ILE A 457 -5.73 13.85 -29.77
C ILE A 457 -4.89 15.04 -29.28
N LEU A 458 -3.57 14.99 -29.39
CA LEU A 458 -2.70 16.09 -28.95
C LEU A 458 -2.89 17.36 -29.80
N GLU A 459 -3.01 17.22 -31.12
CA GLU A 459 -3.24 18.33 -32.06
C GLU A 459 -4.63 18.94 -31.85
N ASN A 460 -5.69 18.13 -31.82
CA ASN A 460 -7.07 18.60 -31.69
C ASN A 460 -7.34 19.30 -30.36
N ASN A 461 -6.55 18.99 -29.33
CA ASN A 461 -6.65 19.60 -28.01
C ASN A 461 -5.57 20.66 -27.76
N SER A 462 -4.79 21.05 -28.77
CA SER A 462 -3.74 22.09 -28.69
C SER A 462 -2.73 21.89 -27.55
N LEU A 463 -2.31 20.64 -27.31
CA LEU A 463 -1.45 20.27 -26.18
C LEU A 463 0.06 20.43 -26.45
N LEU A 464 0.43 20.93 -27.63
CA LEU A 464 1.81 21.06 -28.09
C LEU A 464 2.33 22.49 -27.82
N THR A 465 3.62 22.59 -27.46
CA THR A 465 4.31 23.87 -27.24
C THR A 465 5.50 24.03 -28.19
N ASP A 466 5.82 25.27 -28.58
CA ASP A 466 6.96 25.61 -29.46
C ASP A 466 8.31 25.04 -28.97
N SER A 467 8.47 24.83 -27.66
CA SER A 467 9.66 24.23 -27.05
C SER A 467 9.86 22.74 -27.35
N ILE A 468 8.80 22.04 -27.80
CA ILE A 468 8.82 20.64 -28.20
C ILE A 468 8.81 20.53 -29.74
N PHE A 469 8.23 21.54 -30.41
CA PHE A 469 7.92 21.53 -31.83
C PHE A 469 8.38 22.84 -32.50
N GLU A 470 9.60 22.87 -33.04
CA GLU A 470 9.99 23.90 -34.01
C GLU A 470 9.29 23.64 -35.36
N GLY A 471 8.03 24.11 -35.48
CA GLY A 471 7.36 24.38 -36.75
C GLY A 471 7.37 23.28 -37.83
N LYS A 472 6.86 22.08 -37.52
CA LYS A 472 6.70 21.00 -38.52
C LYS A 472 5.34 20.28 -38.44
N ASP A 473 4.93 19.78 -39.60
CA ASP A 473 3.65 19.15 -39.99
C ASP A 473 3.26 17.92 -39.14
N SER A 474 2.01 17.46 -39.22
CA SER A 474 1.47 16.30 -38.44
C SER A 474 2.32 15.02 -38.52
N ASP A 475 2.92 14.74 -39.69
CA ASP A 475 3.83 13.60 -39.88
C ASP A 475 5.07 13.66 -38.96
N SER A 476 5.48 14.86 -38.54
CA SER A 476 6.61 15.04 -37.62
C SER A 476 6.24 14.73 -36.15
N LEU A 477 4.96 14.85 -35.77
CA LEU A 477 4.46 14.42 -34.45
C LEU A 477 4.40 12.91 -34.31
N ILE A 478 3.91 12.23 -35.35
CA ILE A 478 3.93 10.78 -35.42
C ILE A 478 5.37 10.27 -35.30
N GLU A 479 6.31 10.88 -36.03
CA GLU A 479 7.72 10.47 -36.01
C GLU A 479 8.40 10.77 -34.65
N PHE A 480 8.08 11.90 -34.01
CA PHE A 480 8.54 12.22 -32.65
C PHE A 480 8.06 11.17 -31.63
N ILE A 481 6.77 10.80 -31.67
CA ILE A 481 6.24 9.78 -30.77
C ILE A 481 6.91 8.42 -31.06
N ARG A 482 7.11 8.08 -32.33
CA ARG A 482 7.70 6.81 -32.76
C ARG A 482 9.17 6.70 -32.36
N THR A 483 9.97 7.72 -32.61
CA THR A 483 11.44 7.67 -32.49
C THR A 483 11.94 8.24 -31.17
N ASP A 484 11.71 9.52 -30.88
CA ASP A 484 12.17 10.19 -29.66
C ASP A 484 11.51 9.62 -28.40
N CYS A 485 10.20 9.38 -28.45
CA CYS A 485 9.48 8.74 -27.35
C CYS A 485 9.53 7.21 -27.42
N LYS A 486 10.13 6.61 -28.47
CA LYS A 486 10.27 5.16 -28.68
C LYS A 486 8.93 4.41 -28.64
N ALA A 487 7.88 5.02 -29.20
CA ALA A 487 6.50 4.53 -29.17
C ALA A 487 6.01 4.19 -27.75
N ASN A 488 6.48 4.92 -26.73
CA ASN A 488 6.13 4.66 -25.34
C ASN A 488 5.40 5.86 -24.73
N PHE A 489 4.21 5.62 -24.19
CA PHE A 489 3.35 6.67 -23.63
C PHE A 489 3.99 7.38 -22.44
N SER A 490 4.69 6.65 -21.57
CA SER A 490 5.37 7.25 -20.41
C SER A 490 6.50 8.20 -20.80
N ASN A 491 7.21 7.93 -21.90
CA ASN A 491 8.25 8.84 -22.40
C ASN A 491 7.65 10.13 -22.95
N LEU A 492 6.53 10.04 -23.68
CA LEU A 492 5.81 11.22 -24.17
C LEU A 492 5.35 12.12 -23.02
N LEU A 493 4.67 11.53 -22.02
CA LEU A 493 4.20 12.28 -20.85
C LEU A 493 5.38 12.91 -20.08
N LEU A 494 6.52 12.23 -19.99
CA LEU A 494 7.73 12.80 -19.40
C LEU A 494 8.23 14.01 -20.21
N ARG A 495 8.22 13.96 -21.55
CA ARG A 495 8.59 15.09 -22.40
C ARG A 495 7.64 16.29 -22.25
N LEU A 496 6.34 16.03 -22.24
CA LEU A 496 5.31 17.06 -22.00
C LEU A 496 5.46 17.69 -20.61
N PHE A 497 5.76 16.88 -19.59
CA PHE A 497 6.04 17.40 -18.25
C PHE A 497 7.35 18.21 -18.22
N GLU A 498 8.41 17.75 -18.87
CA GLU A 498 9.72 18.42 -18.91
C GLU A 498 9.67 19.79 -19.60
N SER A 499 8.86 19.93 -20.64
CA SER A 499 8.68 21.18 -21.39
C SER A 499 7.70 22.16 -20.71
N SER A 500 6.87 21.67 -19.79
CA SER A 500 5.86 22.49 -19.10
C SER A 500 6.46 23.45 -18.07
N ASN A 501 5.75 24.56 -17.81
CA ASN A 501 6.05 25.45 -16.68
C ASN A 501 5.85 24.77 -15.31
N ILE A 502 5.13 23.64 -15.27
CA ILE A 502 4.80 22.90 -14.06
C ILE A 502 6.06 22.34 -13.41
N LYS A 503 7.04 21.84 -14.20
CA LYS A 503 8.32 21.40 -13.64
C LYS A 503 9.04 22.52 -12.88
N LYS A 504 9.10 23.72 -13.46
CA LYS A 504 9.73 24.89 -12.79
C LYS A 504 8.96 25.29 -11.53
N LYS A 505 7.63 25.29 -11.58
CA LYS A 505 6.76 25.54 -10.42
C LYS A 505 7.02 24.53 -9.31
N LEU A 506 6.96 23.23 -9.60
CA LEU A 506 7.17 22.15 -8.64
C LEU A 506 8.59 22.16 -8.06
N ASN A 507 9.62 22.47 -8.86
CA ASN A 507 10.99 22.63 -8.36
C ASN A 507 11.08 23.75 -7.33
N LYS A 508 10.47 24.89 -7.62
CA LYS A 508 10.43 26.04 -6.71
C LYS A 508 9.71 25.65 -5.41
N LEU A 509 8.50 25.10 -5.52
CA LEU A 509 7.69 24.69 -4.38
C LEU A 509 8.40 23.63 -3.51
N TYR A 510 9.11 22.68 -4.12
CA TYR A 510 9.91 21.71 -3.38
C TYR A 510 11.13 22.34 -2.69
N THR A 511 11.80 23.30 -3.36
CA THR A 511 12.93 24.03 -2.77
C THR A 511 12.47 24.86 -1.57
N ASP A 512 11.31 25.52 -1.68
CA ASP A 512 10.71 26.26 -0.58
C ASP A 512 10.36 25.32 0.58
N LEU A 513 9.82 24.12 0.28
CA LEU A 513 9.59 23.08 1.28
C LEU A 513 10.89 22.67 1.98
N LEU A 514 12.00 22.48 1.25
CA LEU A 514 13.31 22.15 1.82
C LEU A 514 13.84 23.22 2.77
N ASN A 515 13.50 24.49 2.57
CA ASN A 515 13.91 25.59 3.42
C ASN A 515 13.09 25.72 4.71
N THR A 516 11.98 24.98 4.83
CA THR A 516 11.20 24.94 6.09
C THR A 516 11.86 24.04 7.14
N GLU A 517 11.70 24.35 8.43
CA GLU A 517 12.11 23.48 9.54
C GLU A 517 11.17 22.26 9.74
N LYS A 518 10.19 22.06 8.84
CA LYS A 518 9.13 21.05 8.95
C LYS A 518 9.59 19.68 8.45
N ILE A 519 10.54 19.07 9.16
CA ILE A 519 11.18 17.78 8.77
C ILE A 519 10.14 16.66 8.52
N LYS A 520 9.14 16.50 9.40
CA LYS A 520 8.11 15.45 9.26
C LYS A 520 7.32 15.56 7.96
N VAL A 521 7.03 16.79 7.53
CA VAL A 521 6.32 17.02 6.26
C VAL A 521 7.15 16.52 5.09
N LYS A 522 8.45 16.86 5.07
CA LYS A 522 9.38 16.43 4.01
C LYS A 522 9.40 14.91 3.89
N GLU A 523 9.45 14.22 5.03
CA GLU A 523 9.48 12.74 5.06
C GLU A 523 8.19 12.12 4.53
N VAL A 524 7.02 12.60 4.98
CA VAL A 524 5.71 12.12 4.48
C VAL A 524 5.58 12.36 2.98
N VAL A 525 6.03 13.52 2.50
CA VAL A 525 6.02 13.88 1.08
C VAL A 525 6.92 12.93 0.27
N ILE A 526 8.20 12.81 0.64
CA ILE A 526 9.17 11.95 -0.06
C ILE A 526 8.66 10.51 -0.08
N PHE A 527 8.16 10.02 1.06
CA PHE A 527 7.65 8.67 1.16
C PHE A 527 6.42 8.42 0.28
N SER A 528 5.51 9.39 0.19
CA SER A 528 4.33 9.29 -0.67
C SER A 528 4.70 9.25 -2.15
N LEU A 529 5.71 10.03 -2.57
CA LEU A 529 6.27 9.96 -3.93
C LEU A 529 6.90 8.58 -4.20
N LEU A 530 7.65 8.05 -3.23
CA LEU A 530 8.24 6.71 -3.31
C LEU A 530 7.17 5.63 -3.39
N LYS A 531 6.09 5.72 -2.60
CA LYS A 531 4.92 4.83 -2.67
C LYS A 531 4.33 4.81 -4.08
N ASN A 532 4.17 5.97 -4.72
CA ASN A 532 3.59 6.06 -6.06
C ASN A 532 4.50 5.46 -7.15
N ILE A 533 5.81 5.52 -6.96
CA ILE A 533 6.80 4.90 -7.87
C ILE A 533 6.99 3.42 -7.56
N SER A 534 6.84 3.01 -6.31
CA SER A 534 7.06 1.64 -5.83
C SER A 534 5.74 0.88 -5.80
N ASN A 535 5.77 -0.41 -5.47
CA ASN A 535 4.55 -1.19 -5.21
C ASN A 535 4.33 -1.28 -3.69
N TYR A 536 4.26 -0.14 -3.00
CA TYR A 536 3.93 -0.10 -1.57
C TYR A 536 2.41 0.01 -1.44
N ASP A 537 1.79 -1.03 -0.87
CA ASP A 537 0.37 -1.06 -0.58
C ASP A 537 0.16 -0.58 0.85
N LEU A 538 0.11 0.75 1.02
CA LEU A 538 -0.10 1.41 2.31
C LEU A 538 -1.24 2.44 2.20
N SER A 539 -2.06 2.59 3.23
CA SER A 539 -3.00 3.70 3.37
C SER A 539 -2.25 4.98 3.76
N PHE A 540 -2.88 6.14 3.56
CA PHE A 540 -2.25 7.42 3.95
C PHE A 540 -2.07 7.51 5.48
N HIS A 541 -2.99 6.94 6.25
CA HIS A 541 -2.86 6.86 7.71
C HIS A 541 -1.62 6.07 8.12
N GLU A 542 -1.36 4.92 7.49
CA GLU A 542 -0.17 4.12 7.78
C GLU A 542 1.13 4.88 7.48
N ILE A 543 1.14 5.74 6.45
CA ILE A 543 2.27 6.64 6.18
C ILE A 543 2.44 7.65 7.32
N LEU A 544 1.36 8.32 7.75
CA LEU A 544 1.42 9.28 8.86
C LEU A 544 1.96 8.62 10.13
N ASP A 545 1.50 7.41 10.41
CA ASP A 545 1.92 6.61 11.56
C ASP A 545 3.40 6.22 11.50
N LEU A 546 3.92 5.78 10.34
CA LEU A 546 5.36 5.49 10.16
C LEU A 546 6.27 6.69 10.50
N PHE A 547 5.81 7.92 10.26
CA PHE A 547 6.57 9.15 10.53
C PHE A 547 6.12 9.90 11.80
N ASN A 548 5.18 9.34 12.57
CA ASN A 548 4.53 10.01 13.71
C ASN A 548 4.05 11.43 13.36
N ALA A 549 3.38 11.55 12.21
CA ALA A 549 2.86 12.79 11.66
C ALA A 549 1.34 12.91 11.87
N ASP A 550 0.84 14.14 11.91
CA ASP A 550 -0.58 14.46 12.00
C ASP A 550 -0.96 15.30 10.77
N TYR A 551 -1.94 14.84 10.01
CA TYR A 551 -2.30 15.49 8.74
C TYR A 551 -2.84 16.89 8.93
N ILE A 552 -3.59 17.16 10.01
CA ILE A 552 -4.17 18.49 10.24
C ILE A 552 -3.05 19.48 10.53
N SER A 553 -2.06 19.08 11.34
CA SER A 553 -0.83 19.84 11.55
C SER A 553 -0.02 20.04 10.25
N ILE A 554 -0.06 19.09 9.31
CA ILE A 554 0.59 19.24 7.99
C ILE A 554 -0.20 20.22 7.10
N LYS A 555 -1.54 20.17 7.14
CA LYS A 555 -2.43 20.98 6.29
C LYS A 555 -2.50 22.43 6.76
N SER A 556 -2.57 22.70 8.06
CA SER A 556 -2.61 24.05 8.64
C SER A 556 -1.38 24.91 8.32
N ASN A 557 -0.36 24.29 7.76
CA ASN A 557 0.90 24.91 7.39
C ASN A 557 0.91 25.51 5.97
N ASP A 558 -0.24 25.51 5.25
CA ASP A 558 -0.46 26.07 3.90
C ASP A 558 0.68 25.77 2.92
N ILE A 559 1.11 24.51 2.90
CA ILE A 559 2.20 24.09 2.02
C ILE A 559 1.62 23.84 0.63
N GLU A 560 1.75 24.84 -0.24
CA GLU A 560 1.27 24.81 -1.64
C GLU A 560 1.78 23.58 -2.42
N PHE A 561 2.98 23.08 -2.10
CA PHE A 561 3.51 21.84 -2.69
C PHE A 561 2.60 20.63 -2.44
N ILE A 562 2.02 20.50 -1.24
CA ILE A 562 1.16 19.38 -0.89
C ILE A 562 -0.13 19.44 -1.68
N SER A 563 -0.75 20.62 -1.77
CA SER A 563 -1.98 20.79 -2.56
C SER A 563 -1.76 20.51 -4.05
N GLU A 564 -0.55 20.73 -4.58
CA GLU A 564 -0.24 20.52 -5.99
C GLU A 564 0.06 19.06 -6.33
N ILE A 565 0.68 18.30 -5.41
CA ILE A 565 1.12 16.92 -5.66
C ILE A 565 0.09 15.88 -5.22
N PHE A 566 -0.67 16.20 -4.18
CA PHE A 566 -1.66 15.29 -3.62
C PHE A 566 -3.06 15.64 -4.11
N GLU A 567 -3.83 14.62 -4.45
CA GLU A 567 -5.26 14.70 -4.71
C GLU A 567 -6.01 14.05 -3.56
N GLN A 568 -7.07 14.70 -3.13
CA GLN A 568 -7.94 14.22 -2.07
C GLN A 568 -9.15 13.56 -2.75
N ASP A 569 -9.06 12.26 -3.01
CA ASP A 569 -10.16 11.52 -3.61
C ASP A 569 -11.34 11.47 -2.63
N GLY A 570 -12.58 11.58 -3.12
CA GLY A 570 -13.80 11.69 -2.33
C GLY A 570 -14.01 10.53 -1.37
N ASP A 571 -13.65 9.33 -1.82
CA ASP A 571 -13.96 8.06 -1.16
C ASP A 571 -12.72 7.28 -0.66
N TYR A 572 -11.49 7.61 -1.11
CA TYR A 572 -10.34 6.68 -1.00
C TYR A 572 -8.99 7.33 -0.59
N GLY A 573 -9.04 8.49 0.07
CA GLY A 573 -7.88 9.08 0.76
C GLY A 573 -7.01 10.02 -0.08
N ILE A 574 -5.81 10.31 0.44
CA ILE A 574 -4.83 11.19 -0.20
C ILE A 574 -3.86 10.38 -1.05
N ASN A 575 -3.88 10.60 -2.36
CA ASN A 575 -2.97 9.94 -3.30
C ASN A 575 -2.14 10.96 -4.09
N VAL A 576 -0.96 10.55 -4.56
CA VAL A 576 -0.12 11.40 -5.40
C VAL A 576 -0.63 11.35 -6.84
N ARG A 577 -0.85 12.53 -7.45
CA ARG A 577 -1.51 12.70 -8.76
C ARG A 577 -0.88 11.89 -9.89
N SER A 578 0.46 11.86 -10.00
CA SER A 578 1.14 11.18 -11.12
C SER A 578 2.40 10.45 -10.72
N SER A 579 2.49 9.21 -11.19
CA SER A 579 3.68 8.37 -11.05
C SER A 579 4.86 8.88 -11.90
N ILE A 580 4.60 9.60 -12.98
CA ILE A 580 5.63 10.22 -13.83
C ILE A 580 6.18 11.48 -13.18
N ILE A 581 5.32 12.32 -12.60
CA ILE A 581 5.75 13.46 -11.78
C ILE A 581 6.59 12.95 -10.62
N SER A 582 6.09 11.95 -9.89
CA SER A 582 6.82 11.34 -8.78
C SER A 582 8.20 10.87 -9.21
N MET A 583 8.28 10.13 -10.34
CA MET A 583 9.54 9.66 -10.90
C MET A 583 10.48 10.82 -11.25
N SER A 584 9.99 11.89 -11.87
CA SER A 584 10.80 13.06 -12.20
C SER A 584 11.30 13.79 -10.95
N LEU A 585 10.45 13.96 -9.93
CA LEU A 585 10.82 14.57 -8.65
C LEU A 585 11.92 13.76 -7.96
N VAL A 586 11.69 12.46 -7.79
CA VAL A 586 12.62 11.53 -7.13
C VAL A 586 13.95 11.43 -7.88
N LYS A 587 13.94 11.49 -9.21
CA LYS A 587 15.18 11.40 -10.01
C LYS A 587 15.95 12.70 -10.11
N ASN A 588 15.28 13.83 -10.30
CA ASN A 588 15.93 15.05 -10.78
C ASN A 588 16.02 16.16 -9.73
N ILE A 589 15.24 16.07 -8.64
CA ILE A 589 15.02 17.21 -7.74
C ILE A 589 15.30 16.82 -6.29
N ILE A 590 14.84 15.65 -5.85
CA ILE A 590 15.04 15.16 -4.49
C ILE A 590 16.44 14.56 -4.38
N LYS A 591 17.18 14.91 -3.33
CA LYS A 591 18.50 14.33 -3.07
C LYS A 591 18.37 12.86 -2.68
N ILE A 592 19.28 12.04 -3.18
CA ILE A 592 19.31 10.61 -2.86
C ILE A 592 19.50 10.35 -1.35
N GLU A 593 20.23 11.21 -0.66
CA GLU A 593 20.42 11.16 0.80
C GLU A 593 19.08 11.26 1.54
N ASP A 594 18.23 12.23 1.16
CA ASP A 594 16.92 12.42 1.76
C ASP A 594 16.03 11.19 1.53
N ILE A 595 16.07 10.62 0.32
CA ILE A 595 15.33 9.41 -0.04
C ILE A 595 15.76 8.22 0.83
N ILE A 596 17.06 7.96 0.92
CA ILE A 596 17.60 6.85 1.70
C ILE A 596 17.31 7.02 3.19
N ASN A 597 17.44 8.24 3.70
CA ASN A 597 17.10 8.55 5.09
C ASN A 597 15.62 8.34 5.39
N THR A 598 14.72 8.77 4.50
CA THR A 598 13.28 8.54 4.61
C THR A 598 12.94 7.05 4.54
N MET A 599 13.54 6.29 3.60
CA MET A 599 13.38 4.83 3.52
C MET A 599 13.86 4.13 4.81
N LYS A 600 15.03 4.52 5.34
CA LYS A 600 15.59 3.99 6.58
C LYS A 600 14.65 4.23 7.77
N LYS A 601 14.13 5.45 7.92
CA LYS A 601 13.19 5.79 9.01
C LYS A 601 11.92 4.96 8.93
N ALA A 602 11.31 4.87 7.75
CA ALA A 602 10.12 4.05 7.54
C ALA A 602 10.38 2.56 7.82
N PHE A 603 11.51 2.02 7.36
CA PHE A 603 11.88 0.62 7.60
C PHE A 603 12.04 0.32 9.11
N LEU A 604 12.72 1.20 9.85
CA LEU A 604 12.92 1.05 11.29
C LEU A 604 11.64 1.23 12.09
N ALA A 605 10.71 2.08 11.62
CA ALA A 605 9.38 2.21 12.20
C ALA A 605 8.56 0.92 11.96
N ALA A 606 8.59 0.39 10.74
CA ALA A 606 7.93 -0.86 10.39
C ALA A 606 8.47 -2.07 11.19
N ASP A 607 9.77 -2.14 11.47
CA ASP A 607 10.39 -3.25 12.24
C ASP A 607 9.91 -3.33 13.69
N LYS A 608 9.37 -2.23 14.22
CA LYS A 608 8.78 -2.18 15.56
C LYS A 608 7.31 -2.59 15.58
N LYS A 609 6.66 -2.63 14.43
CA LYS A 609 5.23 -2.90 14.28
C LYS A 609 5.01 -4.37 13.93
N SER A 610 3.83 -4.86 14.29
CA SER A 610 3.34 -6.19 13.93
C SER A 610 2.37 -6.06 12.76
N GLY A 611 2.28 -7.10 11.91
CA GLY A 611 1.31 -7.13 10.81
C GLY A 611 1.93 -7.43 9.45
N ARG A 612 1.12 -8.05 8.58
CA ARG A 612 1.55 -8.47 7.24
C ARG A 612 1.91 -7.29 6.35
N ILE A 613 1.19 -6.17 6.48
CA ILE A 613 1.39 -4.96 5.67
C ILE A 613 2.83 -4.42 5.86
N TYR A 614 3.28 -4.25 7.11
CA TYR A 614 4.63 -3.81 7.42
C TYR A 614 5.71 -4.82 6.98
N LEU A 615 5.44 -6.12 7.08
CA LEU A 615 6.35 -7.15 6.58
C LEU A 615 6.53 -7.06 5.05
N GLU A 616 5.43 -6.90 4.31
CA GLU A 616 5.46 -6.74 2.85
C GLU A 616 6.14 -5.42 2.44
N LEU A 617 5.92 -4.35 3.20
CA LEU A 617 6.64 -3.08 3.03
C LEU A 617 8.15 -3.27 3.15
N GLN A 618 8.61 -3.94 4.22
CA GLN A 618 10.02 -4.21 4.46
C GLN A 618 10.65 -5.08 3.36
N LYS A 619 9.94 -6.13 2.91
CA LYS A 619 10.36 -6.94 1.74
C LYS A 619 10.50 -6.06 0.50
N SER A 620 9.52 -5.21 0.24
CA SER A 620 9.50 -4.36 -0.95
C SER A 620 10.65 -3.33 -0.94
N MET A 621 10.96 -2.73 0.22
CA MET A 621 12.06 -1.76 0.41
C MET A 621 13.45 -2.37 0.26
N VAL A 622 13.63 -3.60 0.73
CA VAL A 622 14.93 -4.32 0.69
C VAL A 622 15.26 -4.79 -0.71
N SER A 623 14.28 -4.89 -1.61
CA SER A 623 14.54 -5.30 -2.99
C SER A 623 15.51 -4.34 -3.69
N HIS A 624 16.63 -4.87 -4.18
CA HIS A 624 17.67 -4.13 -4.89
C HIS A 624 17.14 -3.40 -6.13
N SER A 625 16.07 -3.92 -6.74
CA SER A 625 15.41 -3.27 -7.87
C SER A 625 14.84 -1.89 -7.54
N GLN A 626 14.54 -1.59 -6.27
CA GLN A 626 14.02 -0.27 -5.87
C GLN A 626 15.06 0.84 -6.08
N PHE A 627 16.32 0.54 -5.81
CA PHE A 627 17.41 1.51 -5.95
C PHE A 627 17.75 1.81 -7.42
N MET A 628 17.31 0.96 -8.36
CA MET A 628 17.46 1.20 -9.80
C MET A 628 16.65 2.41 -10.29
N TYR A 629 15.72 2.95 -9.51
CA TYR A 629 15.00 4.17 -9.85
C TYR A 629 15.74 5.45 -9.43
N LEU A 630 16.78 5.34 -8.58
CA LEU A 630 17.54 6.45 -8.00
C LEU A 630 18.77 6.86 -8.83
N THR A 631 18.72 6.63 -10.14
CA THR A 631 19.93 6.53 -11.00
C THR A 631 20.51 7.85 -11.52
N ASN A 632 19.97 9.00 -11.16
CA ASN A 632 20.36 10.28 -11.76
C ASN A 632 21.40 11.09 -10.96
N THR A 633 22.01 10.52 -9.91
CA THR A 633 23.21 11.13 -9.31
C THR A 633 24.35 11.11 -10.32
N SER A 634 24.98 12.27 -10.51
CA SER A 634 26.15 12.47 -11.37
C SER A 634 27.38 11.64 -10.94
N ASP A 635 27.40 11.09 -9.72
CA ASP A 635 28.43 10.18 -9.23
C ASP A 635 27.84 8.81 -8.81
N GLU A 636 28.17 7.76 -9.57
CA GLU A 636 27.78 6.39 -9.23
C GLU A 636 28.36 5.90 -7.90
N ARG A 637 29.52 6.43 -7.47
CA ARG A 637 30.18 6.02 -6.23
C ARG A 637 29.39 6.49 -5.01
N GLU A 638 28.98 7.74 -5.00
CA GLU A 638 28.16 8.32 -3.94
C GLU A 638 26.85 7.54 -3.77
N ARG A 639 26.19 7.21 -4.89
CA ARG A 639 25.00 6.35 -4.89
C ARG A 639 25.26 5.01 -4.21
N PHE A 640 26.37 4.35 -4.55
CA PHE A 640 26.68 3.05 -3.96
C PHE A 640 26.98 3.13 -2.45
N VAL A 641 27.65 4.20 -2.00
CA VAL A 641 27.89 4.44 -0.56
C VAL A 641 26.58 4.56 0.20
N LEU A 642 25.61 5.33 -0.31
CA LEU A 642 24.32 5.52 0.35
C LEU A 642 23.46 4.24 0.35
N ILE A 643 23.50 3.45 -0.73
CA ILE A 643 22.83 2.14 -0.77
C ILE A 643 23.46 1.19 0.25
N GLU A 644 24.79 1.12 0.31
CA GLU A 644 25.50 0.30 1.30
C GLU A 644 25.14 0.72 2.72
N GLU A 645 25.15 2.02 3.01
CA GLU A 645 24.75 2.57 4.30
C GLU A 645 23.30 2.18 4.67
N PHE A 646 22.36 2.20 3.72
CA PHE A 646 20.99 1.74 3.95
C PHE A 646 20.97 0.29 4.44
N TYR A 647 21.57 -0.63 3.67
CA TYR A 647 21.61 -2.05 4.03
C TYR A 647 22.30 -2.26 5.39
N ASP A 648 23.44 -1.59 5.62
CA ASP A 648 24.21 -1.72 6.84
C ASP A 648 23.46 -1.26 8.09
N ASN A 649 22.64 -0.22 7.97
CA ASN A 649 21.84 0.30 9.06
C ASN A 649 20.68 -0.63 9.45
N ILE A 650 20.10 -1.33 8.48
CA ILE A 650 18.95 -2.22 8.73
C ILE A 650 19.37 -3.67 9.02
N ARG A 651 20.65 -4.03 8.88
CA ARG A 651 21.12 -5.43 8.96
C ARG A 651 20.79 -6.17 10.26
N ASN A 652 20.74 -5.43 11.37
CA ASN A 652 20.54 -5.98 12.72
C ASN A 652 19.09 -5.90 13.21
N THR A 653 18.16 -5.49 12.34
CA THR A 653 16.73 -5.42 12.65
C THR A 653 16.12 -6.82 12.81
N LYS A 654 14.92 -6.89 13.40
CA LYS A 654 14.19 -8.16 13.57
C LYS A 654 13.92 -8.80 12.21
N PHE A 655 13.55 -7.99 11.22
CA PHE A 655 13.34 -8.42 9.85
C PHE A 655 14.60 -8.97 9.18
N SER A 656 15.71 -8.24 9.20
CA SER A 656 16.85 -8.52 8.31
C SER A 656 17.76 -9.63 8.82
N LYS A 657 18.01 -9.68 10.13
CA LYS A 657 19.09 -10.50 10.71
C LYS A 657 19.01 -11.98 10.31
N HIS A 658 17.80 -12.54 10.35
CA HIS A 658 17.53 -13.96 10.10
C HIS A 658 16.78 -14.22 8.79
N ASN A 659 16.82 -13.25 7.86
CA ASN A 659 16.07 -13.33 6.61
C ASN A 659 16.99 -13.57 5.41
N PRO A 660 16.91 -14.74 4.74
CA PRO A 660 17.72 -15.05 3.56
C PRO A 660 17.54 -14.06 2.41
N PHE A 661 16.33 -13.51 2.26
CA PHE A 661 16.01 -12.54 1.20
C PHE A 661 16.78 -11.24 1.37
N TYR A 662 16.92 -10.74 2.60
CA TYR A 662 17.72 -9.55 2.88
C TYR A 662 19.18 -9.73 2.44
N TRP A 663 19.80 -10.84 2.83
CA TRP A 663 21.19 -11.13 2.49
C TRP A 663 21.39 -11.35 0.99
N GLU A 664 20.41 -11.91 0.29
CA GLU A 664 20.41 -12.08 -1.16
C GLU A 664 20.32 -10.74 -1.92
N GLN A 665 19.45 -9.83 -1.47
CA GLN A 665 19.36 -8.49 -2.05
C GLN A 665 20.63 -7.68 -1.78
N PHE A 666 21.20 -7.79 -0.58
CA PHE A 666 22.46 -7.12 -0.26
C PHE A 666 23.65 -7.68 -1.08
N ALA A 667 23.68 -9.00 -1.31
CA ALA A 667 24.65 -9.62 -2.21
C ALA A 667 24.52 -9.06 -3.64
N SER A 668 23.29 -8.88 -4.13
CA SER A 668 23.04 -8.27 -5.45
C SER A 668 23.55 -6.83 -5.54
N ALA A 669 23.40 -6.03 -4.47
CA ALA A 669 23.96 -4.68 -4.40
C ALA A 669 25.50 -4.71 -4.44
N TYR A 670 26.14 -5.60 -3.68
CA TYR A 670 27.60 -5.74 -3.69
C TYR A 670 28.18 -6.25 -5.01
N ILE A 671 27.42 -7.02 -5.80
CA ILE A 671 27.82 -7.41 -7.17
C ILE A 671 27.94 -6.15 -8.04
N ASP A 672 26.97 -5.23 -7.98
CA ASP A 672 26.99 -4.00 -8.77
C ASP A 672 28.10 -3.04 -8.31
N MET A 673 28.43 -3.05 -7.02
CA MET A 673 29.56 -2.32 -6.44
C MET A 673 30.93 -2.98 -6.68
N LYS A 674 30.95 -4.17 -7.31
CA LYS A 674 32.16 -5.00 -7.54
C LYS A 674 32.92 -5.39 -6.26
N LYS A 675 32.23 -5.46 -5.11
CA LYS A 675 32.78 -5.88 -3.80
C LYS A 675 32.66 -7.39 -3.58
N PHE A 676 33.28 -8.18 -4.47
CA PHE A 676 33.07 -9.63 -4.58
C PHE A 676 33.38 -10.45 -3.32
N ASP A 677 34.30 -10.02 -2.47
CA ASP A 677 34.59 -10.73 -1.21
C ASP A 677 33.42 -10.66 -0.23
N LEU A 678 32.73 -9.51 -0.19
CA LEU A 678 31.54 -9.31 0.64
C LEU A 678 30.32 -10.05 0.06
N VAL A 679 30.19 -10.10 -1.27
CA VAL A 679 29.13 -10.88 -1.94
C VAL A 679 29.12 -12.33 -1.46
N LYS A 680 30.30 -12.96 -1.40
CA LYS A 680 30.44 -14.34 -0.93
C LYS A 680 29.95 -14.49 0.51
N LYS A 681 30.34 -13.56 1.40
CA LYS A 681 29.87 -13.55 2.80
C LYS A 681 28.36 -13.44 2.91
N CYS A 682 27.73 -12.55 2.13
CA CYS A 682 26.27 -12.41 2.12
C CYS A 682 25.58 -13.69 1.65
N ILE A 683 26.06 -14.33 0.57
CA ILE A 683 25.52 -15.60 0.06
C ILE A 683 25.65 -16.71 1.11
N ASP A 684 26.83 -16.84 1.73
CA ASP A 684 27.08 -17.85 2.76
C ASP A 684 26.11 -17.68 3.94
N THR A 685 25.92 -16.44 4.42
CA THR A 685 24.95 -16.12 5.47
C THR A 685 23.51 -16.43 5.03
N ALA A 686 23.11 -16.04 3.82
CA ALA A 686 21.78 -16.33 3.28
C ALA A 686 21.48 -17.83 3.25
N LEU A 687 22.44 -18.66 2.85
CA LEU A 687 22.31 -20.11 2.83
C LEU A 687 22.26 -20.73 4.23
N VAL A 688 22.95 -20.15 5.21
CA VAL A 688 22.88 -20.57 6.62
C VAL A 688 21.51 -20.26 7.20
N GLU A 689 21.00 -19.04 7.02
CA GLU A 689 19.67 -18.66 7.51
C GLU A 689 18.56 -19.44 6.80
N ALA A 690 18.71 -19.72 5.49
CA ALA A 690 17.75 -20.51 4.73
C ALA A 690 17.54 -21.92 5.31
N LYS A 691 18.62 -22.55 5.81
CA LYS A 691 18.54 -23.88 6.46
C LYS A 691 17.79 -23.87 7.79
N ARG A 692 17.63 -22.70 8.43
CA ARG A 692 16.89 -22.56 9.69
C ARG A 692 15.39 -22.46 9.48
N ILE A 693 14.94 -22.16 8.26
CA ILE A 693 13.53 -22.02 7.92
C ILE A 693 13.01 -23.36 7.38
N PRO A 694 12.03 -24.00 8.05
CA PRO A 694 11.45 -25.25 7.58
C PRO A 694 10.88 -25.13 6.16
N HIS A 695 11.15 -26.13 5.32
CA HIS A 695 10.67 -26.23 3.94
C HIS A 695 11.07 -25.07 3.00
N PHE A 696 12.01 -24.20 3.41
CA PHE A 696 12.46 -23.09 2.57
C PHE A 696 13.42 -23.56 1.47
N VAL A 697 13.15 -23.14 0.22
CA VAL A 697 13.99 -23.46 -0.94
C VAL A 697 14.74 -22.19 -1.39
N PRO A 698 16.08 -22.12 -1.27
CA PRO A 698 16.85 -20.90 -1.53
C PRO A 698 17.16 -20.69 -3.03
N PHE A 699 16.15 -20.80 -3.91
CA PHE A 699 16.36 -20.71 -5.37
C PHE A 699 16.89 -19.34 -5.84
N GLN A 700 16.43 -18.23 -5.22
CA GLN A 700 16.92 -16.88 -5.53
C GLN A 700 18.38 -16.71 -5.12
N VAL A 701 18.73 -17.15 -3.91
CA VAL A 701 20.10 -17.12 -3.38
C VAL A 701 21.06 -17.84 -4.33
N ARG A 702 20.67 -19.01 -4.83
CA ARG A 702 21.46 -19.78 -5.80
C ARG A 702 21.60 -19.10 -7.15
N THR A 703 20.55 -18.41 -7.60
CA THR A 703 20.62 -17.63 -8.85
C THR A 703 21.57 -16.43 -8.71
N VAL A 704 21.54 -15.73 -7.58
CA VAL A 704 22.51 -14.66 -7.26
C VAL A 704 23.92 -15.22 -7.09
N GLN A 705 24.08 -16.42 -6.53
CA GLN A 705 25.36 -17.11 -6.48
C GLN A 705 25.91 -17.41 -7.87
N GLY A 706 25.07 -17.85 -8.81
CA GLY A 706 25.46 -17.99 -10.22
C GLY A 706 25.91 -16.67 -10.82
N ARG A 707 25.17 -15.59 -10.57
CA ARG A 707 25.54 -14.23 -11.01
C ARG A 707 26.88 -13.78 -10.44
N TYR A 708 27.15 -14.07 -9.17
CA TYR A 708 28.40 -13.76 -8.50
C TYR A 708 29.60 -14.38 -9.23
N TYR A 709 29.57 -15.69 -9.49
CA TYR A 709 30.68 -16.37 -10.17
C TYR A 709 30.99 -15.75 -11.53
N VAL A 710 29.94 -15.44 -12.29
CA VAL A 710 30.04 -14.93 -13.65
C VAL A 710 30.52 -13.49 -13.71
N GLU A 711 29.95 -12.59 -12.90
CA GLU A 711 30.35 -11.18 -12.89
C GLU A 711 31.75 -11.00 -12.27
N LYS A 712 32.11 -11.80 -11.25
CA LYS A 712 33.47 -11.82 -10.70
C LYS A 712 34.47 -12.28 -11.76
N CYS A 713 34.20 -13.40 -12.42
CA CYS A 713 35.07 -13.92 -13.48
C CYS A 713 35.22 -12.90 -14.62
N TYR A 714 34.13 -12.30 -15.08
CA TYR A 714 34.17 -11.28 -16.13
C TYR A 714 35.06 -10.09 -15.74
N GLU A 715 34.97 -9.59 -14.51
CA GLU A 715 35.83 -8.51 -14.01
C GLU A 715 37.29 -8.93 -13.88
N ASP A 716 37.57 -10.15 -13.41
CA ASP A 716 38.93 -10.63 -13.24
C ASP A 716 39.60 -10.92 -14.59
N VAL A 717 38.87 -11.43 -15.58
CA VAL A 717 39.35 -11.57 -16.96
C VAL A 717 39.63 -10.20 -17.58
N LEU A 718 38.74 -9.21 -17.40
CA LEU A 718 38.98 -7.83 -17.87
C LEU A 718 40.25 -7.20 -17.29
N LYS A 719 40.61 -7.57 -16.06
CA LYS A 719 41.80 -7.07 -15.36
C LYS A 719 43.05 -7.95 -15.55
N GLY A 720 42.97 -9.02 -16.34
CA GLY A 720 44.08 -9.97 -16.53
C GLY A 720 44.44 -10.76 -15.27
N ARG A 721 43.50 -10.94 -14.33
CA ARG A 721 43.69 -11.61 -13.04
C ARG A 721 43.05 -13.02 -12.99
N CYS A 722 42.64 -13.56 -14.13
CA CYS A 722 41.97 -14.85 -14.23
C CYS A 722 42.53 -15.65 -15.40
N SER A 723 42.92 -16.89 -15.12
CA SER A 723 43.33 -17.87 -16.14
C SER A 723 42.13 -18.49 -16.87
N GLY A 724 42.37 -19.08 -18.04
CA GLY A 724 41.35 -19.81 -18.80
C GLY A 724 40.63 -20.89 -17.97
N GLY A 725 41.38 -21.72 -17.25
CA GLY A 725 40.83 -22.76 -16.38
C GLY A 725 39.99 -22.23 -15.20
N GLU A 726 40.39 -21.12 -14.58
CA GLU A 726 39.59 -20.46 -13.52
C GLU A 726 38.28 -19.89 -14.06
N ALA A 727 38.30 -19.35 -15.29
CA ALA A 727 37.10 -18.84 -15.94
C ALA A 727 36.12 -19.97 -16.31
N ILE A 728 36.63 -21.10 -16.82
CA ILE A 728 35.81 -22.29 -17.08
C ILE A 728 35.24 -22.89 -15.80
N LYS A 729 36.03 -22.92 -14.72
CA LYS A 729 35.53 -23.31 -13.39
C LYS A 729 34.40 -22.39 -12.93
N SER A 730 34.56 -21.08 -13.09
CA SER A 730 33.52 -20.10 -12.72
C SER A 730 32.22 -20.29 -13.52
N ILE A 731 32.31 -20.60 -14.82
CA ILE A 731 31.15 -20.96 -15.65
C ILE A 731 30.50 -22.25 -15.16
N THR A 732 31.30 -23.23 -14.75
CA THR A 732 30.81 -24.50 -14.18
C THR A 732 30.06 -24.29 -12.87
N ASP A 733 30.69 -23.61 -11.91
CA ASP A 733 30.09 -23.28 -10.60
C ASP A 733 28.80 -22.46 -10.78
N ALA A 734 28.78 -21.53 -11.73
CA ALA A 734 27.57 -20.77 -12.06
C ALA A 734 26.45 -21.63 -12.62
N THR A 735 26.78 -22.54 -13.54
CA THR A 735 25.83 -23.45 -14.17
C THR A 735 25.20 -24.38 -13.13
N GLU A 736 26.00 -24.93 -12.23
CA GLU A 736 25.54 -25.80 -11.14
C GLU A 736 24.64 -25.06 -10.15
N ALA A 737 25.05 -23.84 -9.73
CA ALA A 737 24.25 -23.03 -8.82
C ALA A 737 22.87 -22.69 -9.40
N ILE A 738 22.82 -22.24 -10.66
CA ILE A 738 21.59 -21.88 -11.36
C ILE A 738 20.67 -23.09 -11.56
N LEU A 739 21.23 -24.27 -11.87
CA LEU A 739 20.45 -25.46 -12.18
C LEU A 739 19.86 -26.15 -10.96
N GLN A 740 20.45 -25.96 -9.76
CA GLN A 740 20.03 -26.69 -8.55
C GLN A 740 18.52 -26.61 -8.28
N PHE A 741 17.91 -25.45 -8.53
CA PHE A 741 16.48 -25.20 -8.33
C PHE A 741 15.81 -24.65 -9.60
N TYR A 742 16.31 -25.01 -10.78
CA TYR A 742 15.78 -24.53 -12.06
C TYR A 742 14.28 -24.82 -12.22
N ASN A 743 13.85 -26.03 -11.85
CA ASN A 743 12.46 -26.46 -11.96
C ASN A 743 11.55 -25.91 -10.83
N HIS A 744 12.08 -25.12 -9.89
CA HIS A 744 11.25 -24.53 -8.85
C HIS A 744 10.19 -23.62 -9.49
N PRO A 745 8.91 -23.76 -9.12
CA PRO A 745 7.82 -23.06 -9.78
C PRO A 745 8.03 -21.54 -9.77
N GLU A 746 8.49 -20.97 -8.65
CA GLU A 746 8.66 -19.52 -8.48
C GLU A 746 10.00 -18.98 -9.02
N ASN A 747 10.80 -19.82 -9.68
CA ASN A 747 12.10 -19.39 -10.19
C ASN A 747 11.96 -18.46 -11.42
N ASN A 748 12.68 -17.35 -11.41
CA ASN A 748 12.68 -16.39 -12.51
C ASN A 748 13.63 -16.83 -13.62
N LEU A 749 13.11 -17.63 -14.55
CA LEU A 749 13.89 -18.18 -15.67
C LEU A 749 14.49 -17.08 -16.58
N PHE A 750 13.81 -15.96 -16.77
CA PHE A 750 14.36 -14.84 -17.53
C PHE A 750 15.64 -14.28 -16.86
N TYR A 751 15.62 -14.12 -15.53
CA TYR A 751 16.79 -13.65 -14.78
C TYR A 751 17.93 -14.68 -14.81
N VAL A 752 17.62 -15.97 -14.73
CA VAL A 752 18.59 -17.05 -14.95
C VAL A 752 19.31 -16.86 -16.30
N PHE A 753 18.57 -16.67 -17.39
CA PHE A 753 19.18 -16.48 -18.71
C PHE A 753 19.90 -15.14 -18.88
N LYS A 754 19.49 -14.11 -18.13
CA LYS A 754 20.23 -12.83 -18.05
C LYS A 754 21.63 -13.02 -17.46
N VAL A 755 21.81 -13.97 -16.54
CA VAL A 755 23.14 -14.34 -16.02
C VAL A 755 23.95 -15.06 -17.10
N VAL A 756 23.34 -16.06 -17.76
CA VAL A 756 23.98 -16.87 -18.83
C VAL A 756 24.48 -16.01 -20.00
N ARG A 757 23.85 -14.86 -20.28
CA ARG A 757 24.27 -13.88 -21.29
C ARG A 757 25.76 -13.51 -21.23
N ARG A 758 26.40 -13.61 -20.08
CA ARG A 758 27.82 -13.30 -19.90
C ARG A 758 28.75 -14.42 -20.32
N PHE A 759 28.29 -15.67 -20.43
CA PHE A 759 29.14 -16.82 -20.83
C PHE A 759 29.83 -16.58 -22.19
N PRO A 760 29.13 -16.09 -23.25
CA PRO A 760 29.77 -15.81 -24.53
C PRO A 760 30.81 -14.69 -24.44
N ASN A 761 30.58 -13.68 -23.58
CA ASN A 761 31.51 -12.56 -23.41
C ASN A 761 32.80 -13.03 -22.74
N ILE A 762 32.70 -13.84 -21.68
CA ILE A 762 33.85 -14.42 -20.99
C ILE A 762 34.63 -15.30 -21.96
N TYR A 763 33.94 -16.20 -22.67
CA TYR A 763 34.55 -17.09 -23.66
C TYR A 763 35.34 -16.33 -24.72
N LYS A 764 34.75 -15.30 -25.35
CA LYS A 764 35.42 -14.50 -26.38
C LYS A 764 36.74 -13.88 -25.90
N MET A 765 36.86 -13.58 -24.60
CA MET A 765 38.07 -13.00 -24.02
C MET A 765 39.16 -14.03 -23.68
N ILE A 766 38.81 -15.30 -23.48
CA ILE A 766 39.75 -16.34 -23.02
C ILE A 766 39.98 -17.45 -24.05
N CYS A 767 39.22 -17.49 -25.14
CA CYS A 767 39.15 -18.63 -26.07
C CYS A 767 40.50 -19.08 -26.65
N ASP A 768 41.48 -18.18 -26.80
CA ASP A 768 42.82 -18.49 -27.30
C ASP A 768 43.72 -19.17 -26.26
N SER A 769 43.36 -19.08 -24.97
CA SER A 769 44.12 -19.65 -23.85
C SER A 769 43.61 -21.01 -23.37
N LEU A 770 42.48 -21.48 -23.93
CA LEU A 770 41.81 -22.68 -23.45
C LEU A 770 42.39 -23.97 -24.05
N ASP A 771 42.58 -24.98 -23.21
CA ASP A 771 42.93 -26.33 -23.66
C ASP A 771 41.70 -27.13 -24.16
N LYS A 772 41.93 -28.33 -24.70
CA LYS A 772 40.84 -29.19 -25.21
C LYS A 772 39.81 -29.57 -24.15
N ARG A 773 40.25 -29.82 -22.92
CA ARG A 773 39.38 -30.22 -21.81
C ARG A 773 38.50 -29.04 -21.41
N GLU A 774 39.10 -27.86 -21.27
CA GLU A 774 38.43 -26.61 -20.94
C GLU A 774 37.39 -26.20 -22.00
N LEU A 775 37.75 -26.30 -23.29
CA LEU A 775 36.80 -26.12 -24.39
C LEU A 775 35.65 -27.12 -24.33
N SER A 776 35.93 -28.39 -24.01
CA SER A 776 34.89 -29.42 -23.87
C SER A 776 33.91 -29.10 -22.73
N ILE A 777 34.41 -28.62 -21.60
CA ILE A 777 33.58 -28.23 -20.45
C ILE A 777 32.71 -27.03 -20.83
N TYR A 778 33.27 -26.02 -21.51
CA TYR A 778 32.49 -24.87 -22.00
C TYR A 778 31.34 -25.32 -22.91
N ILE A 779 31.62 -26.22 -23.86
CA ILE A 779 30.60 -26.76 -24.77
C ILE A 779 29.52 -27.50 -24.00
N GLU A 780 29.88 -28.35 -23.04
CA GLU A 780 28.93 -29.10 -22.21
C GLU A 780 27.99 -28.14 -21.47
N LYS A 781 28.55 -27.20 -20.68
CA LYS A 781 27.75 -26.28 -19.85
C LYS A 781 26.93 -25.32 -20.69
N GLY A 782 27.50 -24.77 -21.76
CA GLY A 782 26.77 -23.89 -22.67
C GLY A 782 25.67 -24.62 -23.45
N SER A 783 25.86 -25.90 -23.82
CA SER A 783 24.83 -26.71 -24.48
C SER A 783 23.64 -27.01 -23.56
N ILE A 784 23.90 -27.27 -22.27
CA ILE A 784 22.83 -27.44 -21.27
C ILE A 784 21.99 -26.16 -21.17
N MET A 785 22.64 -25.00 -21.06
CA MET A 785 21.93 -23.71 -21.01
C MET A 785 21.17 -23.42 -22.31
N ASN A 786 21.75 -23.70 -23.48
CA ASN A 786 21.11 -23.52 -24.77
C ASN A 786 19.81 -24.32 -24.88
N LYS A 787 19.81 -25.58 -24.43
CA LYS A 787 18.61 -26.43 -24.41
C LYS A 787 17.50 -25.80 -23.57
N HIS A 788 17.81 -25.34 -22.35
CA HIS A 788 16.82 -24.70 -21.48
C HIS A 788 16.32 -23.35 -22.02
N MET A 789 17.17 -22.58 -22.69
CA MET A 789 16.75 -21.34 -23.38
C MET A 789 15.78 -21.65 -24.53
N GLU A 790 16.00 -22.73 -25.27
CA GLU A 790 15.09 -23.19 -26.32
C GLU A 790 13.75 -23.66 -25.77
N GLU A 791 13.75 -24.49 -24.73
CA GLU A 791 12.53 -24.91 -24.03
C GLU A 791 11.71 -23.70 -23.54
N TYR A 792 12.38 -22.70 -22.96
CA TYR A 792 11.72 -21.45 -22.55
C TYR A 792 11.09 -20.70 -23.73
N LEU A 793 11.80 -20.56 -24.85
CA LEU A 793 11.31 -19.85 -26.03
C LEU A 793 10.13 -20.58 -26.71
N THR A 794 10.07 -21.92 -26.62
CA THR A 794 8.94 -22.69 -27.16
C THR A 794 7.67 -22.56 -26.33
N LYS A 795 7.80 -22.30 -25.02
CA LYS A 795 6.67 -22.21 -24.08
C LYS A 795 6.23 -20.78 -23.79
N SER A 796 7.09 -19.78 -24.02
CA SER A 796 6.80 -18.39 -23.65
C SER A 796 5.96 -17.68 -24.70
N THR A 797 4.84 -17.10 -24.27
CA THR A 797 3.99 -16.21 -25.08
C THR A 797 4.40 -14.73 -24.97
N ASP A 798 5.41 -14.41 -24.16
CA ASP A 798 5.85 -13.03 -23.92
C ASP A 798 6.84 -12.56 -25.00
N THR A 799 6.38 -11.67 -25.87
CA THR A 799 7.13 -11.21 -27.04
C THR A 799 8.39 -10.40 -26.68
N GLN A 800 8.37 -9.62 -25.58
CA GLN A 800 9.48 -8.72 -25.25
C GLN A 800 10.66 -9.47 -24.62
N TYR A 801 10.39 -10.36 -23.66
CA TYR A 801 11.44 -11.13 -23.00
C TYR A 801 11.97 -12.24 -23.89
N SER A 802 11.09 -12.87 -24.68
CA SER A 802 11.49 -13.87 -25.67
C SER A 802 12.44 -13.30 -26.72
N ALA A 803 12.24 -12.06 -27.17
CA ALA A 803 13.18 -11.40 -28.08
C ALA A 803 14.58 -11.23 -27.48
N LYS A 804 14.67 -10.83 -26.20
CA LYS A 804 15.95 -10.70 -25.48
C LYS A 804 16.64 -12.05 -25.27
N VAL A 805 15.90 -13.05 -24.81
CA VAL A 805 16.42 -14.41 -24.58
C VAL A 805 16.87 -15.02 -25.90
N LYS A 806 16.13 -14.81 -27.00
CA LYS A 806 16.52 -15.23 -28.35
C LYS A 806 17.87 -14.61 -28.76
N SER A 807 18.03 -13.30 -28.61
CA SER A 807 19.30 -12.61 -28.90
C SER A 807 20.47 -13.14 -28.04
N TRP A 808 20.23 -13.45 -26.76
CA TRP A 808 21.28 -14.03 -25.89
C TRP A 808 21.61 -15.47 -26.28
N ARG A 809 20.61 -16.26 -26.70
CA ARG A 809 20.79 -17.62 -27.19
C ARG A 809 21.61 -17.64 -28.48
N GLU A 810 21.32 -16.76 -29.43
CA GLU A 810 22.06 -16.64 -30.69
C GLU A 810 23.56 -16.40 -30.44
N LYS A 811 23.89 -15.48 -29.53
CA LYS A 811 25.29 -15.23 -29.12
C LYS A 811 25.96 -16.44 -28.46
N LEU A 812 25.21 -17.22 -27.68
CA LEU A 812 25.72 -18.43 -27.04
C LEU A 812 25.95 -19.54 -28.07
N VAL A 813 25.05 -19.71 -29.02
CA VAL A 813 25.21 -20.69 -30.11
C VAL A 813 26.42 -20.36 -30.98
N GLU A 814 26.64 -19.08 -31.30
CA GLU A 814 27.82 -18.59 -32.03
C GLU A 814 29.14 -19.03 -31.36
N THR A 815 29.27 -18.81 -30.05
CA THR A 815 30.49 -19.17 -29.31
C THR A 815 30.62 -20.67 -29.07
N LEU A 816 29.51 -21.41 -29.00
CA LEU A 816 29.53 -22.88 -28.94
C LEU A 816 30.06 -23.49 -30.24
N GLU A 817 29.67 -22.95 -31.40
CA GLU A 817 30.19 -23.43 -32.69
C GLU A 817 31.67 -23.07 -32.86
N ASP A 818 32.10 -21.88 -32.48
CA ASP A 818 33.53 -21.51 -32.45
C ASP A 818 34.35 -22.47 -31.57
N ALA A 819 33.86 -22.78 -30.36
CA ALA A 819 34.54 -23.73 -29.45
C ALA A 819 34.66 -25.13 -30.07
N LYS A 820 33.62 -25.63 -30.74
CA LYS A 820 33.64 -26.92 -31.45
C LYS A 820 34.67 -26.93 -32.58
N ILE A 821 34.81 -25.82 -33.32
CA ILE A 821 35.81 -25.68 -34.38
C ILE A 821 37.22 -25.72 -33.78
N ARG A 822 37.49 -24.97 -32.71
CA ARG A 822 38.80 -24.91 -32.05
C ARG A 822 39.24 -26.26 -31.48
N ILE A 823 38.32 -27.05 -30.92
CA ILE A 823 38.62 -28.43 -30.49
C ILE A 823 39.08 -29.30 -31.66
N LYS A 824 38.46 -29.15 -32.84
CA LYS A 824 38.81 -29.92 -34.05
C LYS A 824 40.14 -29.47 -34.66
N VAL A 825 40.44 -28.17 -34.62
CA VAL A 825 41.67 -27.59 -35.20
C VAL A 825 42.91 -27.89 -34.36
N ASN A 826 42.82 -27.86 -33.03
CA ASN A 826 43.91 -28.26 -32.12
C ASN A 826 44.17 -29.79 -32.12
N GLY A 827 43.51 -30.55 -33.00
CA GLY A 827 43.58 -32.00 -33.16
C GLY A 827 44.51 -32.51 -34.27
N ARG A 828 45.29 -31.63 -34.91
CA ARG A 828 46.34 -32.01 -35.86
C ARG A 828 47.72 -31.79 -35.29
#